data_AF-A0A7S8DFJ7-F1
#
_entry.id   AF-A0A7S8DFJ7-F1
#
_cell.length_a   1.000
_cell.length_b   1.000
_cell.length_c   1.000
_cell.angle_alpha   90.00
_cell.angle_beta   90.00
_cell.angle_gamma   90.00
#
_symmetry.space_group_name_H-M   'P 1'
#
loop_
_entity.id
_entity.type
_entity.pdbx_description
1 polymer ?
#
loop_
_entity_poly.entity_id
_entity_poly.type
_entity_poly.pdbx_seq_one_letter_code
_entity_poly.pdbx_strand_id
1 'polypeptide(L)'
;MIIPTSLLALAGVGFAALEPRQIMHQARHQPSFITSRDLSDAKSAPCKFISKTYEEANPEKGKPVILAIPPSVGIACLKSVPLDKKRDLELLDYLEPLIGFQSTLEILADPPEEYLFPGVDVLGGFDTIRSKLENNKYKTQYEVMTDLRSIFASAYDGHFDYPPALLNAFVYVRRGIDFESVSSNGIRLPYIFSRVDTSRGDHGLLDYTPSAIKSIDGIPIVEWLEEDASRLTAGAQDPDAQYNALFSSVPRSAAGSSASILVTQYEIPDTYTIVFHNGTKKVVKNEIIVLPTADLSGIESGEDFHQYIEVTPTNMTSEEPANERRSTKTQESSKFIPGYPIPVVKHSANSVAGYFLQGKGYEDTAVLSILSFIPLGLDLANPPPGFTLTKFILEGQAVVLEFIRKAKAAGRDKLIIDMSANGGGSVVLAQLIYRLLFPDGKFTGWDRYRANAALEAASEASYDSLVATLITASEHYPVGVDGKAITTGKDFFGPYTVKGENVTAAFQIDKTVPWEPSIPAYLNGFDPETKPLVEEAPWKPEDILIVTDGICASACGILTGLLTRNYNIRTLALGGRPLDHAMQAMGGVKGTLLNFNQDIVSAMALVRDGAGTDKEALSILSDASASIPSASNPPLLPLPNAGRVNSLNGYTEDNLKGYPVQFRYEAANCRLFYTQLMAASPVAVWRRARGVAWNEEPCVPGSTTGKNGIIGDKTLKYDSRVRSRASGIKGPGMLKK
;
A
#
# COMPACT_ATOMS: atom_id res chain seq x y z
N MET A 1 9.88 -4.61 -33.93
CA MET A 1 9.06 -3.59 -33.27
C MET A 1 8.40 -4.29 -32.08
N ILE A 2 9.08 -4.28 -30.94
CA ILE A 2 8.66 -4.98 -29.72
C ILE A 2 7.81 -3.97 -28.96
N ILE A 3 6.49 -4.13 -29.02
CA ILE A 3 5.53 -3.29 -28.30
C ILE A 3 5.71 -3.61 -26.80
N PRO A 4 6.08 -2.65 -25.95
CA PRO A 4 6.27 -2.92 -24.54
C PRO A 4 4.91 -3.18 -23.87
N THR A 5 4.88 -4.21 -23.02
CA THR A 5 3.75 -4.69 -22.21
C THR A 5 3.37 -3.71 -21.09
N SER A 6 3.12 -2.44 -21.43
CA SER A 6 2.94 -1.33 -20.47
C SER A 6 1.49 -1.03 -20.11
N LEU A 7 0.53 -1.72 -20.73
CA LEU A 7 -0.91 -1.52 -20.49
C LEU A 7 -1.40 -2.10 -19.15
N LEU A 8 -0.47 -2.32 -18.25
CA LEU A 8 -0.67 -2.81 -16.92
C LEU A 8 -0.02 -1.77 -16.03
N ALA A 9 -0.82 -0.81 -15.57
CA ALA A 9 -0.51 -0.13 -14.33
C ALA A 9 -0.23 -1.23 -13.30
N LEU A 10 1.05 -1.49 -13.03
CA LEU A 10 1.52 -2.35 -11.96
C LEU A 10 1.28 -1.58 -10.66
N ALA A 11 0.01 -1.29 -10.35
CA ALA A 11 -0.46 -0.85 -9.04
C ALA A 11 -0.37 -1.98 -8.00
N GLY A 12 0.56 -2.93 -8.19
CA GLY A 12 0.75 -4.10 -7.35
C GLY A 12 2.18 -4.63 -7.30
N VAL A 13 3.15 -3.94 -7.90
CA VAL A 13 4.53 -4.07 -7.43
C VAL A 13 4.74 -2.77 -6.68
N GLY A 14 4.79 -2.81 -5.36
CA GLY A 14 4.80 -1.59 -4.55
C GLY A 14 4.37 -1.78 -3.10
N PHE A 15 3.62 -2.83 -2.79
CA PHE A 15 3.54 -3.31 -1.40
C PHE A 15 4.77 -4.13 -1.00
N ALA A 16 5.63 -4.51 -1.94
CA ALA A 16 7.00 -4.92 -1.65
C ALA A 16 7.90 -3.72 -1.31
N ALA A 17 7.43 -2.79 -0.47
CA ALA A 17 8.30 -2.31 0.58
C ALA A 17 8.53 -3.53 1.48
N LEU A 18 9.50 -4.37 1.11
CA LEU A 18 9.89 -5.63 1.77
C LEU A 18 8.87 -6.05 2.83
N GLU A 19 7.77 -6.68 2.38
CA GLU A 19 6.62 -6.87 3.28
C GLU A 19 7.11 -7.53 4.57
N PRO A 20 6.77 -7.00 5.76
CA PRO A 20 7.30 -7.50 7.02
C PRO A 20 7.17 -9.02 7.17
N ARG A 21 6.25 -9.68 6.47
CA ARG A 21 6.14 -11.13 6.44
C ARG A 21 7.17 -11.83 5.57
N GLN A 22 7.46 -11.33 4.37
CA GLN A 22 8.54 -11.86 3.55
C GLN A 22 9.86 -11.71 4.30
N ILE A 23 10.05 -10.57 4.98
CA ILE A 23 11.19 -10.37 5.87
C ILE A 23 11.16 -11.39 7.03
N MET A 24 10.12 -11.39 7.87
CA MET A 24 10.10 -12.12 9.13
C MET A 24 9.95 -13.64 9.01
N HIS A 25 9.18 -14.14 8.04
CA HIS A 25 8.98 -15.59 7.85
C HIS A 25 10.17 -16.24 7.13
N GLN A 26 10.88 -15.50 6.27
CA GLN A 26 12.08 -16.01 5.59
C GLN A 26 13.35 -15.78 6.40
N ALA A 27 13.33 -14.85 7.36
CA ALA A 27 14.50 -14.53 8.14
C ALA A 27 14.93 -15.72 8.98
N ARG A 28 16.15 -16.19 8.72
CA ARG A 28 16.82 -17.10 9.63
C ARG A 28 17.26 -16.31 10.84
N HIS A 29 16.84 -16.76 12.01
CA HIS A 29 17.39 -16.27 13.26
C HIS A 29 18.67 -17.03 13.55
N GLN A 30 19.81 -16.37 13.36
CA GLN A 30 21.12 -16.93 13.71
C GLN A 30 21.55 -16.34 15.06
N PRO A 31 21.54 -17.14 16.14
CA PRO A 31 22.06 -16.66 17.41
C PRO A 31 23.58 -16.49 17.31
N SER A 32 24.05 -15.24 17.33
CA SER A 32 25.46 -14.94 17.58
C SER A 32 25.71 -14.85 19.09
N PHE A 33 26.81 -15.44 19.56
CA PHE A 33 27.22 -15.35 20.97
C PHE A 33 27.90 -14.01 21.23
N ILE A 34 27.13 -12.94 21.30
CA ILE A 34 27.66 -11.61 21.62
C ILE A 34 27.96 -11.53 23.12
N THR A 35 29.23 -11.37 23.48
CA THR A 35 29.70 -11.17 24.86
C THR A 35 29.70 -9.69 25.25
N SER A 36 29.86 -9.39 26.54
CA SER A 36 30.02 -8.01 27.02
C SER A 36 31.28 -7.32 26.47
N ARG A 37 32.32 -8.10 26.11
CA ARG A 37 33.53 -7.60 25.47
C ARG A 37 33.25 -7.18 24.03
N ASP A 38 32.47 -7.97 23.31
CA ASP A 38 32.05 -7.68 21.93
C ASP A 38 31.22 -6.40 21.85
N LEU A 39 30.37 -6.14 22.85
CA LEU A 39 29.61 -4.88 22.97
C LEU A 39 30.50 -3.66 23.27
N SER A 40 31.69 -3.86 23.87
CA SER A 40 32.67 -2.77 24.03
C SER A 40 33.35 -2.45 22.70
N ASP A 41 33.72 -3.49 21.93
CA ASP A 41 34.33 -3.32 20.62
C ASP A 41 33.34 -2.68 19.62
N ALA A 42 32.05 -3.04 19.71
CA ALA A 42 30.96 -2.43 18.96
C ALA A 42 30.80 -0.91 19.19
N LYS A 43 31.24 -0.38 20.33
CA LYS A 43 31.23 1.09 20.58
C LYS A 43 32.34 1.81 19.84
N SER A 44 33.44 1.12 19.53
CA SER A 44 34.60 1.71 18.85
C SER A 44 34.53 1.61 17.33
N ALA A 45 33.90 0.54 16.80
CA ALA A 45 33.74 0.30 15.38
C ALA A 45 32.40 -0.41 15.09
N PRO A 46 31.25 0.29 15.20
CA PRO A 46 29.93 -0.33 15.12
C PRO A 46 29.62 -0.97 13.76
N CYS A 47 30.01 -0.34 12.65
CA CYS A 47 29.76 -0.91 11.31
C CYS A 47 30.56 -2.20 11.07
N LYS A 48 31.84 -2.20 11.48
CA LYS A 48 32.69 -3.42 11.45
C LYS A 48 32.11 -4.56 12.27
N PHE A 49 31.54 -4.24 13.43
CA PHE A 49 30.92 -5.26 14.28
C PHE A 49 29.69 -5.90 13.61
N ILE A 50 28.84 -5.07 12.96
CA ILE A 50 27.69 -5.56 12.20
C ILE A 50 28.14 -6.44 11.03
N SER A 51 29.12 -5.98 10.25
CA SER A 51 29.73 -6.71 9.13
C SER A 51 30.21 -8.10 9.54
N LYS A 52 31.04 -8.19 10.59
CA LYS A 52 31.52 -9.48 11.11
C LYS A 52 30.40 -10.41 11.54
N THR A 53 29.40 -9.87 12.25
CA THR A 53 28.25 -10.66 12.70
C THR A 53 27.41 -11.16 11.52
N TYR A 54 27.28 -10.35 10.47
CA TYR A 54 26.61 -10.71 9.22
C TYR A 54 27.36 -11.83 8.49
N GLU A 55 28.68 -11.72 8.35
CA GLU A 55 29.53 -12.75 7.74
C GLU A 55 29.48 -14.07 8.53
N GLU A 56 29.55 -14.00 9.87
CA GLU A 56 29.44 -15.17 10.76
C GLU A 56 28.06 -15.84 10.67
N ALA A 57 26.99 -15.06 10.45
CA ALA A 57 25.65 -15.60 10.24
C ALA A 57 25.51 -16.35 8.91
N ASN A 58 26.46 -16.17 7.98
CA ASN A 58 26.52 -16.80 6.66
C ASN A 58 25.14 -16.85 5.95
N PRO A 59 24.53 -15.69 5.69
CA PRO A 59 23.17 -15.60 5.17
C PRO A 59 23.09 -16.16 3.75
N GLU A 60 21.96 -16.79 3.44
CA GLU A 60 21.68 -17.18 2.06
C GLU A 60 21.47 -15.92 1.20
N LYS A 61 22.11 -15.88 0.03
CA LYS A 61 21.98 -14.75 -0.90
C LYS A 61 20.50 -14.48 -1.21
N GLY A 62 20.08 -13.22 -1.08
CA GLY A 62 18.69 -12.81 -1.33
C GLY A 62 17.70 -13.24 -0.25
N LYS A 63 18.16 -13.56 0.97
CA LYS A 63 17.31 -13.81 2.14
C LYS A 63 17.58 -12.81 3.25
N PRO A 64 16.54 -12.38 3.99
CA PRO A 64 16.71 -11.54 5.15
C PRO A 64 17.37 -12.35 6.28
N VAL A 65 18.10 -11.70 7.18
CA VAL A 65 18.73 -12.35 8.34
C VAL A 65 18.56 -11.48 9.58
N ILE A 66 18.12 -12.10 10.69
CA ILE A 66 18.07 -11.43 11.99
C ILE A 66 19.42 -11.63 12.65
N LEU A 67 20.07 -10.51 12.98
CA LEU A 67 21.31 -10.50 13.75
C LEU A 67 20.95 -10.13 15.19
N ALA A 68 21.45 -10.89 16.17
CA ALA A 68 21.19 -10.66 17.59
C ALA A 68 21.90 -9.40 18.15
N ILE A 69 21.96 -8.33 17.36
CA ILE A 69 22.65 -7.07 17.64
C ILE A 69 21.64 -6.05 18.15
N PRO A 70 21.91 -5.36 19.28
CA PRO A 70 21.01 -4.32 19.79
C PRO A 70 20.86 -3.14 18.82
N PRO A 71 19.66 -2.54 18.69
CA PRO A 71 19.40 -1.33 17.94
C PRO A 71 20.44 -0.22 18.13
N SER A 72 20.93 0.01 19.35
CA SER A 72 21.92 1.06 19.63
C SER A 72 23.20 0.92 18.80
N VAL A 73 23.61 -0.31 18.46
CA VAL A 73 24.80 -0.55 17.64
C VAL A 73 24.53 -0.22 16.17
N GLY A 74 23.35 -0.60 15.66
CA GLY A 74 22.88 -0.18 14.33
C GLY A 74 22.81 1.33 14.20
N ILE A 75 22.17 1.99 15.16
CA ILE A 75 22.07 3.46 15.24
C ILE A 75 23.47 4.10 15.25
N ALA A 76 24.40 3.55 16.04
CA ALA A 76 25.77 4.04 16.09
C ALA A 76 26.51 3.86 14.76
N CYS A 77 26.29 2.76 14.02
CA CYS A 77 26.85 2.58 12.69
C CYS A 77 26.31 3.63 11.71
N LEU A 78 24.99 3.79 11.60
CA LEU A 78 24.39 4.78 10.68
C LEU A 78 24.85 6.20 11.02
N LYS A 79 24.94 6.56 12.31
CA LYS A 79 25.46 7.87 12.76
C LYS A 79 26.97 8.04 12.58
N SER A 80 27.72 6.98 12.29
CA SER A 80 29.15 7.07 11.96
C SER A 80 29.41 7.37 10.48
N VAL A 81 28.38 7.28 9.63
CA VAL A 81 28.49 7.52 8.20
C VAL A 81 28.73 9.03 7.94
N PRO A 82 29.84 9.40 7.28
CA PRO A 82 30.17 10.80 7.02
C PRO A 82 29.20 11.42 6.03
N LEU A 83 28.92 12.71 6.21
CA LEU A 83 28.06 13.49 5.31
C LEU A 83 28.69 13.62 3.92
N ASP A 84 27.97 13.22 2.86
CA ASP A 84 28.32 13.54 1.46
C ASP A 84 27.39 14.63 0.93
N LYS A 85 27.64 15.86 1.40
CA LYS A 85 26.87 17.06 1.05
C LYS A 85 26.71 17.24 -0.47
N LYS A 86 27.71 16.86 -1.25
CA LYS A 86 27.66 17.03 -2.71
C LYS A 86 26.60 16.10 -3.30
N ARG A 87 26.69 14.79 -3.00
CA ARG A 87 25.71 13.82 -3.49
C ARG A 87 24.32 14.02 -2.91
N ASP A 88 24.21 14.53 -1.69
CA ASP A 88 22.92 14.88 -1.10
C ASP A 88 22.21 15.99 -1.90
N LEU A 89 22.93 17.06 -2.27
CA LEU A 89 22.37 18.12 -3.11
C LEU A 89 22.01 17.60 -4.51
N GLU A 90 22.89 16.79 -5.12
CA GLU A 90 22.61 16.15 -6.40
C GLU A 90 21.39 15.20 -6.32
N LEU A 91 21.18 14.52 -5.19
CA LEU A 91 20.02 13.66 -4.98
C LEU A 91 18.72 14.48 -4.92
N LEU A 92 18.72 15.65 -4.25
CA LEU A 92 17.56 16.54 -4.26
C LEU A 92 17.23 17.00 -5.68
N ASP A 93 18.25 17.41 -6.45
CA ASP A 93 18.09 17.80 -7.86
C ASP A 93 17.56 16.63 -8.72
N TYR A 94 18.00 15.41 -8.45
CA TYR A 94 17.52 14.20 -9.13
C TYR A 94 16.05 13.89 -8.82
N LEU A 95 15.64 14.01 -7.56
CA LEU A 95 14.31 13.63 -7.09
C LEU A 95 13.24 14.68 -7.39
N GLU A 96 13.58 15.96 -7.43
CA GLU A 96 12.61 17.05 -7.58
C GLU A 96 11.74 16.93 -8.86
N PRO A 97 12.31 16.67 -10.06
CA PRO A 97 11.53 16.37 -11.26
C PRO A 97 10.58 15.16 -11.13
N LEU A 98 11.02 14.10 -10.42
CA LEU A 98 10.23 12.89 -10.21
C LEU A 98 9.06 13.16 -9.25
N ILE A 99 9.33 13.89 -8.17
CA ILE A 99 8.32 14.32 -7.20
C ILE A 99 7.30 15.25 -7.85
N GLY A 100 7.68 16.02 -8.88
CA GLY A 100 6.76 16.84 -9.66
C GLY A 100 5.55 16.09 -10.26
N PHE A 101 5.64 14.75 -10.38
CA PHE A 101 4.54 13.88 -10.80
C PHE A 101 3.64 13.41 -9.65
N GLN A 102 4.00 13.62 -8.39
CA GLN A 102 3.12 13.35 -7.26
C GLN A 102 1.88 14.25 -7.36
N SER A 103 0.71 13.64 -7.49
CA SER A 103 -0.52 14.35 -7.81
C SER A 103 -1.13 15.16 -6.65
N THR A 104 -0.56 15.12 -5.45
CA THR A 104 -1.24 15.62 -4.23
C THR A 104 -0.49 16.73 -3.50
N LEU A 105 0.60 17.26 -4.08
CA LEU A 105 1.53 18.14 -3.38
C LEU A 105 0.87 19.40 -2.80
N GLU A 106 0.14 20.16 -3.62
CA GLU A 106 -0.50 21.42 -3.21
C GLU A 106 -1.60 21.17 -2.16
N ILE A 107 -2.38 20.11 -2.34
CA ILE A 107 -3.48 19.78 -1.42
C ILE A 107 -2.93 19.22 -0.09
N LEU A 108 -1.80 18.52 -0.09
CA LEU A 108 -1.14 18.08 1.14
C LEU A 108 -0.61 19.26 1.96
N ALA A 109 -0.20 20.34 1.30
CA ALA A 109 0.27 21.56 1.97
C ALA A 109 -0.88 22.38 2.61
N ASP A 110 -2.12 22.24 2.13
CA ASP A 110 -3.31 22.84 2.73
C ASP A 110 -4.53 21.92 2.58
N PRO A 111 -4.58 20.81 3.35
CA PRO A 111 -5.60 19.80 3.16
C PRO A 111 -6.95 20.24 3.72
N PRO A 112 -8.07 19.70 3.19
CA PRO A 112 -9.39 20.02 3.72
C PRO A 112 -9.54 19.58 5.18
N GLU A 113 -10.50 20.18 5.88
CA GLU A 113 -10.79 19.87 7.29
C GLU A 113 -11.04 18.35 7.50
N GLU A 114 -11.62 17.66 6.52
CA GLU A 114 -11.91 16.23 6.63
C GLU A 114 -10.69 15.30 6.46
N TYR A 115 -9.51 15.84 6.11
CA TYR A 115 -8.27 15.07 6.08
C TYR A 115 -7.87 14.64 7.50
N LEU A 116 -7.50 13.36 7.65
CA LEU A 116 -7.37 12.73 8.97
C LEU A 116 -5.99 12.90 9.61
N PHE A 117 -5.02 13.41 8.87
CA PHE A 117 -3.65 13.68 9.31
C PHE A 117 -3.30 15.17 9.20
N PRO A 118 -2.22 15.63 9.84
CA PRO A 118 -1.66 16.94 9.54
C PRO A 118 -1.22 17.03 8.07
N GLY A 119 -1.35 18.22 7.48
CA GLY A 119 -0.75 18.50 6.17
C GLY A 119 0.78 18.51 6.21
N VAL A 120 1.39 18.33 5.04
CA VAL A 120 2.83 18.38 4.80
C VAL A 120 3.12 19.17 3.53
N ASP A 121 4.03 20.14 3.63
CA ASP A 121 4.63 20.81 2.47
C ASP A 121 5.87 20.03 2.01
N VAL A 122 5.67 19.11 1.06
CA VAL A 122 6.72 18.23 0.54
C VAL A 122 7.83 19.04 -0.13
N LEU A 123 7.48 20.02 -0.97
CA LEU A 123 8.46 20.82 -1.71
C LEU A 123 9.22 21.77 -0.77
N GLY A 124 8.52 22.46 0.14
CA GLY A 124 9.17 23.26 1.18
C GLY A 124 10.02 22.42 2.14
N GLY A 125 9.69 21.14 2.33
CA GLY A 125 10.53 20.17 3.01
C GLY A 125 11.87 19.94 2.30
N PHE A 126 11.85 19.76 0.97
CA PHE A 126 13.05 19.65 0.15
C PHE A 126 13.91 20.92 0.21
N ASP A 127 13.30 22.10 0.11
CA ASP A 127 13.97 23.40 0.27
C ASP A 127 14.64 23.53 1.65
N THR A 128 13.97 23.06 2.69
CA THR A 128 14.50 23.06 4.05
C THR A 128 15.73 22.14 4.16
N ILE A 129 15.72 20.95 3.55
CA ILE A 129 16.88 20.06 3.52
C ILE A 129 18.03 20.71 2.77
N ARG A 130 17.77 21.25 1.57
CA ARG A 130 18.75 21.97 0.75
C ARG A 130 19.41 23.11 1.53
N SER A 131 18.60 23.96 2.16
CA SER A 131 19.08 25.07 2.98
C SER A 131 19.94 24.59 4.15
N LYS A 132 19.56 23.50 4.83
CA LYS A 132 20.36 22.92 5.92
C LYS A 132 21.70 22.36 5.42
N LEU A 133 21.74 21.72 4.27
CA LEU A 133 22.98 21.24 3.63
C LEU A 133 23.89 22.42 3.29
N GLU A 134 23.38 23.42 2.57
CA GLU A 134 24.13 24.62 2.17
C GLU A 134 24.74 25.35 3.36
N ASN A 135 23.96 25.48 4.45
CA ASN A 135 24.35 26.15 5.69
C ASN A 135 25.10 25.23 6.70
N ASN A 136 25.53 24.04 6.28
CA ASN A 136 26.30 23.07 7.08
C ASN A 136 25.65 22.75 8.44
N LYS A 137 24.33 22.54 8.43
CA LYS A 137 23.54 22.23 9.64
C LYS A 137 23.44 20.74 9.94
N TYR A 138 23.74 19.88 8.96
CA TYR A 138 23.86 18.44 9.15
C TYR A 138 25.27 18.04 9.54
N LYS A 139 25.39 17.02 10.39
CA LYS A 139 26.67 16.46 10.83
C LYS A 139 26.98 15.11 10.19
N THR A 140 25.96 14.34 9.84
CA THR A 140 26.09 12.96 9.39
C THR A 140 25.13 12.69 8.24
N GLN A 141 25.44 11.71 7.41
CA GLN A 141 24.57 11.25 6.32
C GLN A 141 23.20 10.78 6.84
N TYR A 142 23.20 10.14 8.01
CA TYR A 142 22.00 9.65 8.67
C TYR A 142 20.97 10.75 8.95
N GLU A 143 21.41 11.95 9.36
CA GLU A 143 20.49 13.07 9.62
C GLU A 143 19.80 13.54 8.34
N VAL A 144 20.52 13.60 7.21
CA VAL A 144 19.96 14.00 5.91
C VAL A 144 18.96 12.97 5.41
N MET A 145 19.34 11.69 5.43
CA MET A 145 18.48 10.60 4.95
C MET A 145 17.24 10.42 5.84
N THR A 146 17.36 10.68 7.15
CA THR A 146 16.20 10.66 8.07
C THR A 146 15.23 11.80 7.76
N ASP A 147 15.74 13.02 7.56
CA ASP A 147 14.92 14.16 7.18
C ASP A 147 14.25 13.94 5.82
N LEU A 148 14.97 13.42 4.82
CA LEU A 148 14.42 13.04 3.52
C LEU A 148 13.31 11.99 3.67
N ARG A 149 13.57 10.92 4.44
CA ARG A 149 12.59 9.85 4.68
C ARG A 149 11.33 10.34 5.38
N SER A 150 11.47 11.31 6.28
CA SER A 150 10.35 11.86 7.04
C SER A 150 9.31 12.55 6.15
N ILE A 151 9.74 13.21 5.07
CA ILE A 151 8.85 13.90 4.12
C ILE A 151 7.89 12.89 3.47
N PHE A 152 8.43 11.84 2.85
CA PHE A 152 7.61 10.79 2.21
C PHE A 152 6.68 10.10 3.21
N ALA A 153 7.18 9.78 4.40
CA ALA A 153 6.40 9.13 5.44
C ALA A 153 5.22 10.00 5.92
N SER A 154 5.44 11.31 6.06
CA SER A 154 4.43 12.26 6.53
C SER A 154 3.36 12.62 5.52
N ALA A 155 3.51 12.23 4.25
CA ALA A 155 2.47 12.35 3.23
C ALA A 155 1.33 11.31 3.40
N TYR A 156 1.59 10.25 4.18
CA TYR A 156 0.65 9.15 4.43
C TYR A 156 0.06 8.55 3.15
N ASP A 157 0.84 8.48 2.07
CA ASP A 157 0.40 8.00 0.77
C ASP A 157 1.16 6.72 0.39
N GLY A 158 0.44 5.59 0.32
CA GLY A 158 1.02 4.29 -0.05
C GLY A 158 1.65 4.25 -1.45
N HIS A 159 1.26 5.17 -2.34
CA HIS A 159 1.82 5.32 -3.67
C HIS A 159 3.03 6.27 -3.74
N PHE A 160 3.35 7.00 -2.67
CA PHE A 160 4.44 7.99 -2.64
C PHE A 160 5.55 7.58 -1.68
N ASP A 161 6.71 7.23 -2.23
CA ASP A 161 7.79 6.66 -1.41
C ASP A 161 9.16 6.77 -2.10
N TYR A 162 10.20 7.08 -1.32
CA TYR A 162 11.60 6.92 -1.72
C TYR A 162 12.36 6.30 -0.52
N PRO A 163 12.92 5.09 -0.65
CA PRO A 163 13.61 4.40 0.44
C PRO A 163 15.14 4.57 0.33
N PRO A 164 15.78 5.47 1.09
CA PRO A 164 17.24 5.63 1.02
C PRO A 164 17.95 4.34 1.41
N ALA A 165 18.99 3.95 0.66
CA ALA A 165 19.73 2.72 0.91
C ALA A 165 20.30 2.66 2.34
N LEU A 166 20.81 3.78 2.85
CA LEU A 166 21.33 3.89 4.22
C LEU A 166 20.35 3.40 5.28
N LEU A 167 19.07 3.78 5.16
CA LEU A 167 18.02 3.44 6.12
C LEU A 167 17.35 2.10 5.84
N ASN A 168 17.66 1.47 4.71
CA ASN A 168 17.06 0.21 4.26
C ASN A 168 18.08 -0.93 4.12
N ALA A 169 19.34 -0.72 4.54
CA ALA A 169 20.32 -1.79 4.65
C ALA A 169 19.92 -2.80 5.74
N PHE A 170 19.48 -2.29 6.88
CA PHE A 170 18.85 -3.05 7.95
C PHE A 170 17.75 -2.21 8.60
N VAL A 171 16.78 -2.88 9.23
CA VAL A 171 15.75 -2.24 10.06
C VAL A 171 15.75 -2.87 11.44
N TYR A 172 14.95 -2.33 12.37
CA TYR A 172 14.85 -2.84 13.73
C TYR A 172 13.67 -3.80 13.87
N VAL A 173 13.87 -4.91 14.57
CA VAL A 173 12.87 -5.96 14.77
C VAL A 173 12.48 -6.11 16.24
N ARG A 174 11.19 -6.29 16.49
CA ARG A 174 10.52 -6.32 17.81
C ARG A 174 9.81 -7.65 18.05
N ARG A 175 10.52 -8.78 17.98
CA ARG A 175 9.93 -10.15 18.02
C ARG A 175 9.03 -10.44 19.22
N GLY A 176 9.22 -9.74 20.34
CA GLY A 176 8.41 -9.91 21.55
C GLY A 176 7.13 -9.07 21.60
N ILE A 177 6.90 -8.19 20.61
CA ILE A 177 5.77 -7.27 20.46
C ILE A 177 4.90 -7.77 19.30
N ASP A 178 4.06 -8.76 19.58
CA ASP A 178 3.03 -9.27 18.67
C ASP A 178 1.70 -9.32 19.43
N PHE A 179 0.72 -8.56 18.97
CA PHE A 179 -0.50 -8.23 19.71
C PHE A 179 -1.76 -8.51 18.91
N GLU A 180 -2.89 -8.56 19.62
CA GLU A 180 -4.24 -8.59 19.06
C GLU A 180 -5.13 -7.57 19.77
N SER A 181 -6.01 -6.91 19.01
CA SER A 181 -7.02 -5.97 19.52
C SER A 181 -8.37 -6.69 19.59
N VAL A 182 -8.84 -6.99 20.81
CA VAL A 182 -9.97 -7.89 21.03
C VAL A 182 -11.06 -7.23 21.85
N SER A 183 -12.26 -7.19 21.28
CA SER A 183 -13.50 -6.81 21.94
C SER A 183 -14.22 -8.02 22.51
N SER A 184 -14.85 -7.84 23.67
CA SER A 184 -15.67 -8.87 24.31
C SER A 184 -16.89 -9.30 23.48
N ASN A 185 -17.43 -8.41 22.63
CA ASN A 185 -18.66 -8.66 21.87
C ASN A 185 -18.70 -7.99 20.49
N GLY A 186 -17.61 -7.34 20.07
CA GLY A 186 -17.49 -6.67 18.78
C GLY A 186 -18.11 -5.26 18.71
N ILE A 187 -18.78 -4.79 19.76
CA ILE A 187 -19.34 -3.43 19.84
C ILE A 187 -18.82 -2.62 21.03
N ARG A 188 -18.19 -3.26 22.02
CA ARG A 188 -17.46 -2.60 23.10
C ARG A 188 -16.03 -2.31 22.69
N LEU A 189 -15.45 -1.25 23.24
CA LEU A 189 -14.04 -0.92 23.04
C LEU A 189 -13.13 -2.13 23.32
N PRO A 190 -12.17 -2.43 22.44
CA PRO A 190 -11.28 -3.57 22.59
C PRO A 190 -10.18 -3.31 23.62
N TYR A 191 -9.65 -4.40 24.18
CA TYR A 191 -8.38 -4.41 24.89
C TYR A 191 -7.29 -5.01 24.02
N ILE A 192 -6.03 -4.64 24.30
CA ILE A 192 -4.86 -5.16 23.59
C ILE A 192 -4.27 -6.31 24.40
N PHE A 193 -4.07 -7.46 23.74
CA PHE A 193 -3.51 -8.67 24.33
C PHE A 193 -2.24 -9.09 23.60
N SER A 194 -1.36 -9.83 24.26
CA SER A 194 -0.29 -10.52 23.56
C SER A 194 -0.88 -11.65 22.72
N ARG A 195 -0.48 -11.74 21.46
CA ARG A 195 -0.97 -12.78 20.55
C ARG A 195 -0.67 -14.19 21.05
N VAL A 196 0.46 -14.39 21.72
CA VAL A 196 0.82 -15.70 22.30
C VAL A 196 -0.18 -16.10 23.39
N ASP A 197 -0.78 -15.14 24.10
CA ASP A 197 -1.76 -15.41 25.15
C ASP A 197 -3.17 -15.61 24.59
N THR A 198 -3.44 -15.25 23.33
CA THR A 198 -4.75 -15.42 22.69
C THR A 198 -4.80 -16.53 21.65
N SER A 199 -3.64 -16.97 21.15
CA SER A 199 -3.51 -18.04 20.14
C SER A 199 -3.38 -19.45 20.70
N ARG A 200 -3.26 -19.63 22.02
CA ARG A 200 -3.15 -20.93 22.69
C ARG A 200 -4.47 -21.69 22.83
N GLY A 201 -5.59 -21.08 22.44
CA GLY A 201 -6.91 -21.71 22.47
C GLY A 201 -7.20 -22.56 21.23
N ASP A 202 -8.21 -23.43 21.33
CA ASP A 202 -8.73 -24.20 20.19
C ASP A 202 -9.68 -23.32 19.38
N HIS A 203 -9.32 -23.01 18.12
CA HIS A 203 -10.14 -22.19 17.22
C HIS A 203 -10.61 -20.84 17.81
N GLY A 204 -9.79 -20.19 18.65
CA GLY A 204 -10.13 -18.92 19.30
C GLY A 204 -10.99 -19.05 20.57
N LEU A 205 -11.19 -20.26 21.08
CA LEU A 205 -11.78 -20.51 22.39
C LEU A 205 -10.69 -20.73 23.43
N LEU A 206 -10.59 -19.81 24.38
CA LEU A 206 -9.65 -19.91 25.50
C LEU A 206 -10.35 -20.55 26.70
N ASP A 207 -9.66 -21.46 27.37
CA ASP A 207 -10.05 -22.05 28.66
C ASP A 207 -9.53 -21.24 29.86
N TYR A 208 -8.81 -20.15 29.62
CA TYR A 208 -8.33 -19.17 30.60
C TYR A 208 -8.61 -17.73 30.17
N THR A 209 -8.42 -16.77 31.08
CA THR A 209 -8.55 -15.33 30.79
C THR A 209 -7.16 -14.69 30.68
N PRO A 210 -6.72 -14.27 29.49
CA PRO A 210 -5.44 -13.58 29.32
C PRO A 210 -5.50 -12.19 29.97
N SER A 211 -4.35 -11.71 30.47
CA SER A 211 -4.26 -10.32 30.95
C SER A 211 -4.00 -9.38 29.78
N ALA A 212 -4.79 -8.32 29.67
CA ALA A 212 -4.52 -7.25 28.72
C ALA A 212 -3.21 -6.51 29.06
N ILE A 213 -2.60 -5.93 28.04
CA ILE A 213 -1.43 -5.06 28.14
C ILE A 213 -1.91 -3.69 28.61
N LYS A 214 -1.21 -3.14 29.60
CA LYS A 214 -1.48 -1.82 30.17
C LYS A 214 -0.63 -0.75 29.48
N SER A 215 0.68 -1.00 29.36
CA SER A 215 1.65 0.00 28.88
C SER A 215 2.93 -0.64 28.35
N ILE A 216 3.65 0.09 27.52
CA ILE A 216 5.03 -0.19 27.12
C ILE A 216 5.89 1.00 27.56
N ASP A 217 6.93 0.74 28.35
CA ASP A 217 7.83 1.77 28.91
C ASP A 217 7.09 2.92 29.62
N GLY A 218 5.98 2.60 30.27
CA GLY A 218 5.14 3.56 31.00
C GLY A 218 4.14 4.33 30.13
N ILE A 219 4.22 4.22 28.80
CA ILE A 219 3.25 4.83 27.87
C ILE A 219 2.03 3.90 27.75
N PRO A 220 0.79 4.40 27.92
CA PRO A 220 -0.42 3.61 27.73
C PRO A 220 -0.43 2.91 26.37
N ILE A 221 -0.83 1.63 26.32
CA ILE A 221 -0.66 0.80 25.12
C ILE A 221 -1.33 1.39 23.87
N VAL A 222 -2.51 2.00 24.01
CA VAL A 222 -3.24 2.59 22.88
C VAL A 222 -2.49 3.79 22.29
N GLU A 223 -1.95 4.65 23.16
CA GLU A 223 -1.14 5.81 22.75
C GLU A 223 0.15 5.36 22.08
N TRP A 224 0.84 4.38 22.66
CA TRP A 224 2.06 3.81 22.09
C TRP A 224 1.82 3.24 20.68
N LEU A 225 0.70 2.53 20.49
CA LEU A 225 0.34 1.95 19.19
C LEU A 225 -0.07 3.03 18.18
N GLU A 226 -0.82 4.05 18.58
CA GLU A 226 -1.15 5.15 17.66
C GLU A 226 0.09 5.91 17.18
N GLU A 227 1.06 6.14 18.07
CA GLU A 227 2.35 6.72 17.69
C GLU A 227 3.11 5.81 16.71
N ASP A 228 3.14 4.49 16.95
CA ASP A 228 3.82 3.53 16.08
C ASP A 228 3.17 3.43 14.69
N ALA A 229 1.84 3.37 14.64
CA ALA A 229 1.06 3.37 13.40
C ALA A 229 1.39 4.59 12.54
N SER A 230 1.49 5.77 13.16
CA SER A 230 1.79 7.03 12.45
C SER A 230 3.18 7.09 11.80
N ARG A 231 4.07 6.16 12.15
CA ARG A 231 5.43 6.07 11.61
C ARG A 231 5.54 5.04 10.48
N LEU A 232 4.44 4.44 10.04
CA LEU A 232 4.47 3.53 8.90
C LEU A 232 4.69 4.34 7.62
N THR A 233 5.86 4.15 7.00
CA THR A 233 6.13 4.70 5.66
C THR A 233 5.26 4.04 4.61
N ALA A 234 4.83 4.81 3.62
CA ALA A 234 3.83 4.38 2.64
C ALA A 234 2.56 3.82 3.34
N GLY A 235 2.18 4.45 4.46
CA GLY A 235 1.04 4.05 5.27
C GLY A 235 -0.31 4.34 4.61
N ALA A 236 -1.37 3.84 5.24
CA ALA A 236 -2.75 4.16 4.87
C ALA A 236 -3.09 5.63 5.19
N GLN A 237 -4.10 6.17 4.52
CA GLN A 237 -4.61 7.54 4.68
C GLN A 237 -5.63 7.70 5.79
N ASP A 238 -5.83 6.64 6.56
CA ASP A 238 -6.75 6.59 7.68
C ASP A 238 -6.03 6.06 8.93
N PRO A 239 -6.08 6.76 10.06
CA PRO A 239 -5.42 6.35 11.30
C PRO A 239 -5.97 5.03 11.87
N ASP A 240 -7.23 4.69 11.63
CA ASP A 240 -7.80 3.40 12.04
C ASP A 240 -7.31 2.26 11.13
N ALA A 241 -7.12 2.52 9.83
CA ALA A 241 -6.48 1.57 8.91
C ALA A 241 -5.00 1.34 9.25
N GLN A 242 -4.23 2.40 9.56
CA GLN A 242 -2.85 2.25 10.03
C GLN A 242 -2.78 1.49 11.37
N TYR A 243 -3.72 1.76 12.28
CA TYR A 243 -3.81 1.03 13.54
C TYR A 243 -4.08 -0.47 13.31
N ASN A 244 -4.98 -0.80 12.37
CA ASN A 244 -5.20 -2.18 11.95
C ASN A 244 -3.96 -2.82 11.33
N ALA A 245 -3.12 -2.07 10.61
CA ALA A 245 -1.87 -2.55 10.03
C ALA A 245 -0.88 -3.07 11.09
N LEU A 246 -0.99 -2.62 12.35
CA LEU A 246 -0.13 -3.10 13.44
C LEU A 246 -0.41 -4.56 13.83
N PHE A 247 -1.63 -5.06 13.67
CA PHE A 247 -2.04 -6.36 14.19
C PHE A 247 -2.05 -7.44 13.10
N SER A 248 -1.73 -8.67 13.48
CA SER A 248 -1.91 -9.80 12.56
C SER A 248 -3.39 -10.11 12.35
N SER A 249 -3.74 -10.61 11.16
CA SER A 249 -5.08 -11.11 10.87
C SER A 249 -5.01 -12.28 9.88
N VAL A 250 -6.06 -13.11 9.85
CA VAL A 250 -6.21 -14.18 8.85
C VAL A 250 -6.17 -13.64 7.41
N PRO A 251 -6.94 -12.61 7.01
CA PRO A 251 -6.86 -12.06 5.65
C PRO A 251 -5.46 -11.57 5.30
N ARG A 252 -4.77 -10.88 6.22
CA ARG A 252 -3.40 -10.42 5.95
C ARG A 252 -2.42 -11.59 5.79
N SER A 253 -2.59 -12.62 6.62
CA SER A 253 -1.83 -13.88 6.51
C SER A 253 -2.19 -14.67 5.25
N ALA A 254 -3.35 -14.48 4.64
CA ALA A 254 -3.67 -15.06 3.34
C ALA A 254 -3.07 -14.23 2.18
N ALA A 255 -3.10 -12.90 2.32
CA ALA A 255 -2.58 -11.93 1.35
C ALA A 255 -1.04 -11.87 1.24
N GLY A 256 -0.31 -12.62 2.06
CA GLY A 256 1.17 -12.62 2.03
C GLY A 256 1.84 -11.63 2.99
N SER A 257 1.07 -10.84 3.73
CA SER A 257 1.56 -9.76 4.61
C SER A 257 1.50 -10.13 6.11
N SER A 258 2.13 -9.34 7.00
CA SER A 258 2.13 -9.55 8.46
C SER A 258 1.83 -8.27 9.23
N ALA A 259 1.72 -8.38 10.55
CA ALA A 259 1.72 -7.25 11.46
C ALA A 259 2.91 -6.32 11.21
N SER A 260 2.65 -5.03 10.95
CA SER A 260 3.71 -4.04 10.71
C SER A 260 4.46 -3.68 11.99
N ILE A 261 3.85 -3.87 13.17
CA ILE A 261 4.46 -3.64 14.49
C ILE A 261 5.74 -4.45 14.72
N LEU A 262 5.98 -5.52 13.95
CA LEU A 262 7.16 -6.37 14.16
C LEU A 262 8.46 -5.70 13.71
N VAL A 263 8.40 -4.75 12.79
CA VAL A 263 9.59 -4.09 12.22
C VAL A 263 9.40 -2.58 12.19
N THR A 264 10.50 -1.83 12.24
CA THR A 264 10.48 -0.38 12.04
C THR A 264 11.84 0.11 11.57
N GLN A 265 11.85 1.13 10.72
CA GLN A 265 13.07 1.82 10.31
C GLN A 265 13.46 2.97 11.25
N TYR A 266 12.55 3.38 12.14
CA TYR A 266 12.79 4.47 13.08
C TYR A 266 13.52 3.94 14.32
N GLU A 267 14.33 4.80 14.94
CA GLU A 267 15.08 4.42 16.14
C GLU A 267 14.16 3.87 17.23
N ILE A 268 14.58 2.75 17.82
CA ILE A 268 13.95 2.12 18.98
C ILE A 268 15.00 1.82 20.05
N PRO A 269 14.62 1.73 21.34
CA PRO A 269 15.54 1.30 22.39
C PRO A 269 15.98 -0.16 22.20
N ASP A 270 17.06 -0.56 22.88
CA ASP A 270 17.52 -1.95 22.88
C ASP A 270 16.50 -2.90 23.52
N THR A 271 15.70 -2.40 24.46
CA THR A 271 14.66 -3.17 25.12
C THR A 271 13.40 -2.37 25.34
N TYR A 272 12.26 -3.04 25.24
CA TYR A 272 10.96 -2.54 25.71
C TYR A 272 10.51 -3.30 26.96
N THR A 273 9.86 -2.62 27.90
CA THR A 273 9.21 -3.22 29.07
C THR A 273 7.69 -3.16 28.92
N ILE A 274 7.08 -4.31 28.65
CA ILE A 274 5.63 -4.48 28.60
C ILE A 274 5.10 -4.72 30.02
N VAL A 275 4.08 -3.98 30.43
CA VAL A 275 3.39 -4.14 31.72
C VAL A 275 1.95 -4.56 31.47
N PHE A 276 1.50 -5.61 32.16
CA PHE A 276 0.15 -6.15 32.05
C PHE A 276 -0.76 -5.65 33.19
N HIS A 277 -2.08 -5.70 32.97
CA HIS A 277 -3.05 -5.30 33.99
C HIS A 277 -3.01 -6.14 35.28
N ASN A 278 -2.57 -7.39 35.21
CA ASN A 278 -2.35 -8.24 36.39
C ASN A 278 -1.02 -7.95 37.15
N GLY A 279 -0.24 -6.95 36.72
CA GLY A 279 1.01 -6.53 37.35
C GLY A 279 2.27 -7.27 36.88
N THR A 280 2.14 -8.31 36.03
CA THR A 280 3.31 -8.96 35.44
C THR A 280 4.00 -8.05 34.42
N LYS A 281 5.28 -8.33 34.16
CA LYS A 281 6.11 -7.57 33.22
C LYS A 281 6.85 -8.52 32.29
N LYS A 282 7.05 -8.08 31.05
CA LYS A 282 7.89 -8.78 30.05
C LYS A 282 8.87 -7.79 29.45
N VAL A 283 10.15 -8.11 29.51
CA VAL A 283 11.19 -7.37 28.81
C VAL A 283 11.38 -8.01 27.43
N VAL A 284 11.25 -7.19 26.38
CA VAL A 284 11.50 -7.59 25.00
C VAL A 284 12.85 -7.01 24.59
N LYS A 285 13.76 -7.86 24.14
CA LYS A 285 14.99 -7.43 23.48
C LYS A 285 14.69 -7.18 22.01
N ASN A 286 15.12 -6.03 21.53
CA ASN A 286 15.03 -5.66 20.13
C ASN A 286 16.35 -5.95 19.44
N GLU A 287 16.28 -6.19 18.14
CA GLU A 287 17.41 -6.62 17.32
C GLU A 287 17.40 -5.86 15.99
N ILE A 288 18.42 -6.08 15.16
CA ILE A 288 18.42 -5.63 13.77
C ILE A 288 18.13 -6.80 12.83
N ILE A 289 17.52 -6.48 11.70
CA ILE A 289 17.27 -7.42 10.61
C ILE A 289 17.82 -6.83 9.32
N VAL A 290 18.76 -7.55 8.70
CA VAL A 290 19.36 -7.16 7.42
C VAL A 290 18.43 -7.60 6.30
N LEU A 291 18.18 -6.68 5.38
CA LEU A 291 17.23 -6.90 4.30
C LEU A 291 17.85 -7.71 3.15
N PRO A 292 17.06 -8.45 2.35
CA PRO A 292 17.55 -9.32 1.28
C PRO A 292 18.38 -8.62 0.20
N THR A 293 18.22 -7.30 0.08
CA THR A 293 18.87 -6.46 -0.92
C THR A 293 20.15 -5.80 -0.44
N ALA A 294 20.55 -6.05 0.81
CA ALA A 294 21.76 -5.51 1.39
C ALA A 294 22.80 -6.62 1.61
N ASP A 295 24.05 -6.32 1.30
CA ASP A 295 25.21 -7.14 1.67
C ASP A 295 26.11 -6.28 2.56
N LEU A 296 26.29 -6.72 3.81
CA LEU A 296 27.08 -5.99 4.81
C LEU A 296 28.50 -6.54 4.96
N SER A 297 28.92 -7.47 4.10
CA SER A 297 30.25 -8.08 4.16
C SER A 297 31.36 -7.07 3.88
N GLY A 298 32.50 -7.22 4.55
CA GLY A 298 33.70 -6.42 4.30
C GLY A 298 33.62 -4.94 4.71
N ILE A 299 32.54 -4.48 5.36
CA ILE A 299 32.44 -3.10 5.86
C ILE A 299 33.29 -2.95 7.13
N GLU A 300 34.24 -2.00 7.14
CA GLU A 300 35.13 -1.75 8.28
C GLU A 300 34.85 -0.42 9.00
N SER A 301 34.18 0.55 8.34
CA SER A 301 33.84 1.84 8.93
C SER A 301 32.52 2.42 8.38
N GLY A 302 32.14 3.61 8.86
CA GLY A 302 31.00 4.36 8.31
C GLY A 302 31.26 4.85 6.89
N GLU A 303 32.51 5.16 6.55
CA GLU A 303 32.94 5.49 5.19
C GLU A 303 32.72 4.30 4.23
N ASP A 304 33.13 3.09 4.63
CA ASP A 304 32.90 1.89 3.82
C ASP A 304 31.41 1.60 3.64
N PHE A 305 30.63 1.79 4.73
CA PHE A 305 29.18 1.66 4.67
C PHE A 305 28.58 2.61 3.64
N HIS A 306 28.98 3.89 3.66
CA HIS A 306 28.56 4.87 2.65
C HIS A 306 28.87 4.40 1.23
N GLN A 307 30.12 3.99 1.01
CA GLN A 307 30.58 3.62 -0.33
C GLN A 307 29.88 2.36 -0.85
N TYR A 308 29.72 1.32 -0.03
CA TYR A 308 29.19 0.02 -0.49
C TYR A 308 27.66 -0.03 -0.54
N ILE A 309 26.97 0.80 0.22
CA ILE A 309 25.51 0.78 0.32
C ILE A 309 24.85 1.91 -0.47
N GLU A 310 25.38 3.15 -0.39
CA GLU A 310 24.73 4.31 -1.00
C GLU A 310 25.34 4.73 -2.35
N VAL A 311 26.66 4.54 -2.56
CA VAL A 311 27.36 5.14 -3.71
C VAL A 311 27.72 4.16 -4.82
N THR A 312 28.26 2.99 -4.48
CA THR A 312 28.93 2.14 -5.48
C THR A 312 27.99 1.09 -6.05
N PRO A 313 27.98 0.89 -7.38
CA PRO A 313 27.72 -0.41 -7.96
C PRO A 313 29.01 -1.25 -7.82
N THR A 314 29.30 -1.79 -6.64
CA THR A 314 30.45 -2.70 -6.46
C THR A 314 30.13 -3.98 -7.18
N ASN A 315 30.71 -4.19 -8.38
CA ASN A 315 30.84 -5.50 -9.03
C ASN A 315 29.73 -6.52 -8.70
N MET A 316 28.47 -6.12 -8.85
CA MET A 316 27.57 -7.04 -9.50
C MET A 316 28.05 -7.01 -10.93
N THR A 317 28.92 -7.94 -11.29
CA THR A 317 28.71 -8.58 -12.58
C THR A 317 27.20 -8.70 -12.69
N SER A 318 26.62 -8.03 -13.68
CA SER A 318 25.52 -8.61 -14.39
C SER A 318 26.04 -9.92 -14.99
N GLU A 319 26.39 -10.90 -14.14
CA GLU A 319 25.92 -12.22 -14.42
C GLU A 319 24.41 -11.99 -14.51
N GLU A 320 23.88 -12.13 -15.73
CA GLU A 320 22.53 -12.65 -15.86
C GLU A 320 22.35 -13.60 -14.68
N PRO A 321 21.33 -13.42 -13.82
CA PRO A 321 21.15 -14.31 -12.69
C PRO A 321 21.33 -15.69 -13.27
N ALA A 322 22.36 -16.41 -12.79
CA ALA A 322 22.66 -17.72 -13.33
C ALA A 322 21.31 -18.39 -13.41
N ASN A 323 20.97 -18.83 -14.61
CA ASN A 323 19.68 -19.41 -14.93
C ASN A 323 19.65 -20.80 -14.25
N GLU A 324 19.97 -20.87 -12.95
CA GLU A 324 19.27 -21.66 -11.99
C GLU A 324 17.80 -21.31 -12.19
N ARG A 325 17.23 -22.02 -13.17
CA ARG A 325 15.89 -22.54 -13.10
C ARG A 325 15.73 -23.03 -11.68
N ARG A 326 15.26 -22.14 -10.82
CA ARG A 326 14.69 -22.50 -9.56
C ARG A 326 13.60 -23.45 -10.00
N SER A 327 13.81 -24.73 -9.76
CA SER A 327 12.73 -25.67 -9.60
C SER A 327 11.96 -25.15 -8.39
N THR A 328 11.19 -24.09 -8.62
CA THR A 328 9.92 -23.95 -7.96
C THR A 328 9.23 -25.23 -8.40
N LYS A 329 9.24 -26.24 -7.51
CA LYS A 329 8.22 -27.27 -7.58
C LYS A 329 6.96 -26.50 -7.85
N THR A 330 6.37 -26.73 -9.03
CA THR A 330 5.07 -26.23 -9.40
C THR A 330 4.22 -26.54 -8.19
N GLN A 331 3.99 -25.52 -7.36
CA GLN A 331 3.25 -25.72 -6.14
C GLN A 331 1.86 -25.92 -6.68
N GLU A 332 1.43 -27.18 -6.77
CA GLU A 332 0.06 -27.51 -7.13
C GLU A 332 -0.80 -26.54 -6.34
N SER A 333 -1.64 -25.77 -7.04
CA SER A 333 -2.38 -24.69 -6.41
C SER A 333 -3.13 -25.33 -5.23
N SER A 334 -2.73 -25.00 -4.01
CA SER A 334 -3.32 -25.57 -2.81
C SER A 334 -4.84 -25.49 -2.93
N LYS A 335 -5.55 -26.57 -2.58
CA LYS A 335 -7.03 -26.56 -2.61
C LYS A 335 -7.63 -25.49 -1.70
N PHE A 336 -6.87 -25.01 -0.71
CA PHE A 336 -7.27 -24.04 0.30
C PHE A 336 -6.38 -22.79 0.26
N ILE A 337 -6.98 -21.65 0.59
CA ILE A 337 -6.28 -20.41 0.93
C ILE A 337 -5.94 -20.47 2.43
N PRO A 338 -4.72 -20.16 2.87
CA PRO A 338 -4.33 -20.26 4.28
C PRO A 338 -5.30 -19.53 5.22
N GLY A 339 -5.86 -20.27 6.19
CA GLY A 339 -6.82 -19.74 7.18
C GLY A 339 -8.27 -19.59 6.69
N TYR A 340 -8.55 -19.89 5.43
CA TYR A 340 -9.89 -19.85 4.85
C TYR A 340 -10.47 -21.27 4.70
N PRO A 341 -11.81 -21.41 4.66
CA PRO A 341 -12.44 -22.69 4.33
C PRO A 341 -12.15 -23.11 2.88
N ILE A 342 -12.63 -24.28 2.48
CA ILE A 342 -12.53 -24.73 1.09
C ILE A 342 -13.45 -23.86 0.22
N PRO A 343 -12.93 -23.17 -0.82
CA PRO A 343 -13.73 -22.35 -1.71
C PRO A 343 -14.54 -23.20 -2.70
N VAL A 344 -15.67 -22.67 -3.18
CA VAL A 344 -16.47 -23.29 -4.26
C VAL A 344 -15.86 -23.04 -5.64
N VAL A 345 -15.09 -21.96 -5.76
CA VAL A 345 -14.26 -21.58 -6.90
C VAL A 345 -13.17 -20.62 -6.42
N LYS A 346 -11.97 -20.68 -7.00
CA LYS A 346 -10.87 -19.77 -6.66
C LYS A 346 -9.97 -19.53 -7.86
N HIS A 347 -9.30 -18.40 -7.84
CA HIS A 347 -8.17 -18.11 -8.71
C HIS A 347 -6.97 -19.00 -8.36
N SER A 348 -6.25 -19.45 -9.37
CA SER A 348 -4.97 -20.17 -9.30
C SER A 348 -3.95 -19.49 -8.39
N ALA A 349 -3.91 -18.15 -8.42
CA ALA A 349 -3.03 -17.31 -7.62
C ALA A 349 -3.63 -16.85 -6.27
N ASN A 350 -4.72 -17.49 -5.82
CA ASN A 350 -5.39 -17.26 -4.52
C ASN A 350 -5.88 -15.81 -4.26
N SER A 351 -5.87 -14.94 -5.27
CA SER A 351 -6.25 -13.52 -5.17
C SER A 351 -7.76 -13.32 -4.97
N VAL A 352 -8.58 -14.13 -5.64
CA VAL A 352 -10.05 -14.07 -5.62
C VAL A 352 -10.61 -15.48 -5.36
N ALA A 353 -11.59 -15.58 -4.45
CA ALA A 353 -12.26 -16.84 -4.16
C ALA A 353 -13.72 -16.66 -3.74
N GLY A 354 -14.56 -17.60 -4.14
CA GLY A 354 -15.98 -17.67 -3.79
C GLY A 354 -16.25 -18.73 -2.73
N TYR A 355 -17.18 -18.44 -1.82
CA TYR A 355 -17.61 -19.32 -0.73
C TYR A 355 -19.12 -19.30 -0.55
N PHE A 356 -19.66 -20.37 0.04
CA PHE A 356 -21.03 -20.39 0.58
C PHE A 356 -20.97 -20.44 2.10
N LEU A 357 -21.72 -19.56 2.75
CA LEU A 357 -21.79 -19.53 4.20
C LEU A 357 -22.59 -20.75 4.67
N GLN A 358 -22.01 -21.55 5.56
CA GLN A 358 -22.58 -22.83 5.99
C GLN A 358 -23.29 -22.70 7.35
N GLY A 359 -24.35 -23.51 7.52
CA GLY A 359 -25.09 -23.66 8.77
C GLY A 359 -26.50 -23.06 8.72
N LYS A 360 -27.34 -23.50 9.66
CA LYS A 360 -28.75 -23.12 9.74
C LYS A 360 -28.92 -21.60 9.79
N GLY A 361 -29.68 -21.07 8.84
CA GLY A 361 -29.99 -19.64 8.73
C GLY A 361 -28.99 -18.85 7.88
N TYR A 362 -27.99 -19.47 7.24
CA TYR A 362 -27.02 -18.82 6.36
C TYR A 362 -27.09 -19.33 4.91
N GLU A 363 -28.06 -20.18 4.61
CA GLU A 363 -28.22 -20.86 3.32
C GLU A 363 -28.48 -19.87 2.17
N ASP A 364 -28.91 -18.66 2.46
CA ASP A 364 -29.13 -17.56 1.52
C ASP A 364 -27.84 -16.80 1.14
N THR A 365 -26.72 -17.03 1.83
CA THR A 365 -25.56 -16.13 1.76
C THR A 365 -24.38 -16.74 1.01
N ALA A 366 -23.88 -16.02 0.00
CA ALA A 366 -22.60 -16.26 -0.66
C ALA A 366 -21.56 -15.21 -0.26
N VAL A 367 -20.27 -15.56 -0.34
CA VAL A 367 -19.16 -14.65 -0.02
C VAL A 367 -18.15 -14.64 -1.17
N LEU A 368 -17.85 -13.45 -1.69
CA LEU A 368 -16.75 -13.21 -2.62
C LEU A 368 -15.60 -12.58 -1.83
N SER A 369 -14.53 -13.33 -1.57
CA SER A 369 -13.32 -12.81 -0.97
C SER A 369 -12.37 -12.33 -2.06
N ILE A 370 -11.94 -11.08 -1.98
CA ILE A 370 -10.96 -10.48 -2.87
C ILE A 370 -9.80 -10.01 -1.99
N LEU A 371 -8.78 -10.85 -1.86
CA LEU A 371 -7.59 -10.54 -1.06
C LEU A 371 -6.64 -9.57 -1.79
N SER A 372 -6.65 -9.60 -3.12
CA SER A 372 -5.78 -8.76 -3.95
C SER A 372 -6.24 -8.72 -5.41
N PHE A 373 -5.85 -7.67 -6.15
CA PHE A 373 -6.00 -7.56 -7.60
C PHE A 373 -4.69 -7.86 -8.35
N ILE A 374 -3.73 -8.50 -7.69
CA ILE A 374 -2.51 -9.07 -8.26
C ILE A 374 -2.33 -10.53 -7.78
N PRO A 375 -1.46 -11.32 -8.45
CA PRO A 375 -1.16 -12.67 -8.00
C PRO A 375 -0.57 -12.72 -6.58
N LEU A 376 -1.10 -13.57 -5.70
CA LEU A 376 -0.52 -13.79 -4.38
C LEU A 376 0.55 -14.89 -4.42
N GLY A 377 1.69 -14.64 -3.76
CA GLY A 377 2.79 -15.60 -3.66
C GLY A 377 3.61 -15.76 -4.93
N LEU A 378 3.47 -14.86 -5.91
CA LEU A 378 4.25 -14.83 -7.13
C LEU A 378 5.36 -13.78 -7.04
N ASP A 379 6.58 -14.15 -7.43
CA ASP A 379 7.63 -13.16 -7.69
C ASP A 379 7.37 -12.54 -9.06
N LEU A 380 6.92 -11.28 -9.08
CA LEU A 380 6.65 -10.54 -10.31
C LEU A 380 7.92 -9.99 -10.97
N ALA A 381 9.06 -9.94 -10.26
CA ALA A 381 10.34 -9.62 -10.86
C ALA A 381 10.88 -10.79 -11.69
N ASN A 382 10.52 -12.03 -11.31
CA ASN A 382 10.88 -13.25 -12.03
C ASN A 382 9.65 -14.17 -12.20
N PRO A 383 8.65 -13.76 -13.02
CA PRO A 383 7.43 -14.52 -13.17
C PRO A 383 7.69 -15.86 -13.88
N PRO A 384 6.89 -16.90 -13.59
CA PRO A 384 7.06 -18.21 -14.23
C PRO A 384 6.78 -18.12 -15.74
N PRO A 385 7.41 -19.00 -16.54
CA PRO A 385 7.21 -19.01 -17.99
C PRO A 385 5.72 -19.07 -18.38
N GLY A 386 5.30 -18.17 -19.28
CA GLY A 386 3.94 -18.13 -19.81
C GLY A 386 2.92 -17.36 -18.96
N PHE A 387 3.31 -16.86 -17.78
CA PHE A 387 2.53 -15.88 -17.03
C PHE A 387 2.42 -14.58 -17.83
N THR A 388 1.21 -14.05 -17.92
CA THR A 388 0.96 -12.66 -18.30
C THR A 388 -0.12 -12.11 -17.38
N LEU A 389 -0.05 -10.83 -17.07
CA LEU A 389 -1.08 -10.24 -16.20
C LEU A 389 -2.44 -10.20 -16.90
N THR A 390 -2.50 -10.13 -18.25
CA THR A 390 -3.74 -10.33 -19.02
C THR A 390 -4.38 -11.69 -18.72
N LYS A 391 -3.61 -12.79 -18.69
CA LYS A 391 -4.14 -14.12 -18.35
C LYS A 391 -4.66 -14.17 -16.90
N PHE A 392 -3.93 -13.56 -15.97
CA PHE A 392 -4.39 -13.43 -14.58
C PHE A 392 -5.73 -12.68 -14.50
N ILE A 393 -5.86 -11.54 -15.17
CA ILE A 393 -7.09 -10.73 -15.19
C ILE A 393 -8.27 -11.55 -15.76
N LEU A 394 -8.07 -12.22 -16.90
CA LEU A 394 -9.12 -13.03 -17.54
C LEU A 394 -9.50 -14.26 -16.71
N GLU A 395 -8.55 -14.89 -16.01
CA GLU A 395 -8.85 -15.96 -15.06
C GLU A 395 -9.70 -15.42 -13.88
N GLY A 396 -9.34 -14.27 -13.33
CA GLY A 396 -10.12 -13.60 -12.29
C GLY A 396 -11.56 -13.32 -12.72
N GLN A 397 -11.77 -12.83 -13.94
CA GLN A 397 -13.09 -12.65 -14.53
C GLN A 397 -13.87 -13.98 -14.61
N ALA A 398 -13.25 -15.05 -15.12
CA ALA A 398 -13.87 -16.36 -15.24
C ALA A 398 -14.27 -16.95 -13.88
N VAL A 399 -13.42 -16.79 -12.86
CA VAL A 399 -13.67 -17.23 -11.48
C VAL A 399 -14.90 -16.52 -10.90
N VAL A 400 -15.03 -15.21 -11.09
CA VAL A 400 -16.18 -14.45 -10.57
C VAL A 400 -17.46 -14.80 -11.33
N LEU A 401 -17.39 -14.98 -12.65
CA LEU A 401 -18.53 -15.42 -13.45
C LEU A 401 -19.03 -16.81 -13.02
N GLU A 402 -18.11 -17.75 -12.79
CA GLU A 402 -18.44 -19.09 -12.31
C GLU A 402 -19.00 -19.06 -10.88
N PHE A 403 -18.45 -18.20 -10.01
CA PHE A 403 -19.00 -17.97 -8.67
C PHE A 403 -20.46 -17.50 -8.74
N ILE A 404 -20.76 -16.50 -9.57
CA ILE A 404 -22.11 -15.98 -9.79
C ILE A 404 -23.05 -17.11 -10.23
N ARG A 405 -22.64 -17.92 -11.22
CA ARG A 405 -23.43 -19.06 -11.71
C ARG A 405 -23.76 -20.06 -10.59
N LYS A 406 -22.74 -20.47 -9.83
CA LYS A 406 -22.92 -21.41 -8.71
C LYS A 406 -23.79 -20.82 -7.62
N ALA A 407 -23.64 -19.54 -7.29
CA ALA A 407 -24.42 -18.87 -6.26
C ALA A 407 -25.90 -18.79 -6.64
N LYS A 408 -26.23 -18.40 -7.89
CA LYS A 408 -27.60 -18.42 -8.40
C LYS A 408 -28.20 -19.83 -8.39
N ALA A 409 -27.46 -20.83 -8.86
CA ALA A 409 -27.92 -22.22 -8.88
C ALA A 409 -28.18 -22.78 -7.46
N ALA A 410 -27.47 -22.28 -6.46
CA ALA A 410 -27.63 -22.68 -5.07
C ALA A 410 -28.62 -21.81 -4.26
N GLY A 411 -29.34 -20.88 -4.90
CA GLY A 411 -30.31 -20.01 -4.22
C GLY A 411 -29.68 -19.04 -3.22
N ARG A 412 -28.49 -18.52 -3.53
CA ARG A 412 -27.79 -17.55 -2.67
C ARG A 412 -28.25 -16.14 -2.98
N ASP A 413 -29.27 -15.68 -2.28
CA ASP A 413 -29.89 -14.36 -2.50
C ASP A 413 -29.13 -13.19 -1.86
N LYS A 414 -28.13 -13.43 -0.99
CA LYS A 414 -27.29 -12.41 -0.35
C LYS A 414 -25.83 -12.58 -0.74
N LEU A 415 -25.13 -11.47 -0.92
CA LEU A 415 -23.69 -11.43 -1.20
C LEU A 415 -22.94 -10.60 -0.15
N ILE A 416 -21.89 -11.20 0.41
CA ILE A 416 -20.84 -10.47 1.11
C ILE A 416 -19.64 -10.36 0.18
N ILE A 417 -19.12 -9.16 -0.01
CA ILE A 417 -17.83 -8.92 -0.69
C ILE A 417 -16.81 -8.60 0.40
N ASP A 418 -15.89 -9.52 0.67
CA ASP A 418 -14.84 -9.35 1.68
C ASP A 418 -13.55 -8.86 1.02
N MET A 419 -13.15 -7.64 1.37
CA MET A 419 -11.95 -6.95 0.90
C MET A 419 -10.96 -6.67 2.04
N SER A 420 -11.07 -7.42 3.15
CA SER A 420 -10.14 -7.29 4.27
C SER A 420 -8.71 -7.55 3.81
N ALA A 421 -7.77 -6.70 4.26
CA ALA A 421 -6.36 -6.69 3.89
C ALA A 421 -6.04 -6.43 2.39
N ASN A 422 -7.01 -6.01 1.57
CA ASN A 422 -6.79 -5.81 0.14
C ASN A 422 -6.06 -4.49 -0.16
N GLY A 423 -4.80 -4.56 -0.58
CA GLY A 423 -3.98 -3.40 -0.94
C GLY A 423 -4.26 -2.82 -2.35
N GLY A 424 -5.08 -3.46 -3.17
CA GLY A 424 -5.31 -3.05 -4.56
C GLY A 424 -4.63 -3.97 -5.58
N GLY A 425 -4.13 -3.40 -6.67
CA GLY A 425 -3.59 -4.13 -7.83
C GLY A 425 -4.22 -3.68 -9.15
N SER A 426 -4.55 -4.63 -10.03
CA SER A 426 -5.12 -4.33 -11.34
C SER A 426 -6.47 -3.58 -11.26
N VAL A 427 -6.46 -2.31 -11.68
CA VAL A 427 -7.68 -1.48 -11.87
C VAL A 427 -8.61 -2.12 -12.90
N VAL A 428 -8.04 -2.79 -13.93
CA VAL A 428 -8.82 -3.50 -14.95
C VAL A 428 -9.65 -4.59 -14.29
N LEU A 429 -9.06 -5.51 -13.52
CA LEU A 429 -9.80 -6.58 -12.85
C LEU A 429 -10.90 -6.04 -11.92
N ALA A 430 -10.62 -4.96 -11.20
CA ALA A 430 -11.63 -4.26 -10.39
C ALA A 430 -12.82 -3.77 -11.23
N GLN A 431 -12.58 -3.15 -12.38
CA GLN A 431 -13.62 -2.70 -13.31
C GLN A 431 -14.39 -3.86 -13.97
N LEU A 432 -13.70 -4.97 -14.31
CA LEU A 432 -14.37 -6.17 -14.83
C LEU A 432 -15.33 -6.75 -13.78
N ILE A 433 -14.92 -6.84 -12.52
CA ILE A 433 -15.77 -7.34 -11.42
C ILE A 433 -16.98 -6.42 -11.22
N TYR A 434 -16.79 -5.10 -11.25
CA TYR A 434 -17.89 -4.15 -11.22
C TYR A 434 -18.92 -4.42 -12.32
N ARG A 435 -18.47 -4.65 -13.56
CA ARG A 435 -19.35 -4.96 -14.71
C ARG A 435 -20.02 -6.33 -14.63
N LEU A 436 -19.41 -7.32 -14.00
CA LEU A 436 -20.06 -8.61 -13.74
C LEU A 436 -21.17 -8.52 -12.68
N LEU A 437 -21.03 -7.62 -11.71
CA LEU A 437 -22.05 -7.35 -10.69
C LEU A 437 -23.14 -6.40 -11.22
N PHE A 438 -22.76 -5.44 -12.06
CA PHE A 438 -23.65 -4.42 -12.61
C PHE A 438 -23.35 -4.21 -14.11
N PRO A 439 -23.96 -5.01 -15.00
CA PRO A 439 -23.68 -4.98 -16.43
C PRO A 439 -23.85 -3.59 -17.07
N ASP A 440 -24.89 -2.85 -16.67
CA ASP A 440 -25.19 -1.49 -17.15
C ASP A 440 -24.52 -0.39 -16.33
N GLY A 441 -23.62 -0.75 -15.40
CA GLY A 441 -22.99 0.18 -14.48
C GLY A 441 -22.09 1.19 -15.19
N LYS A 442 -22.36 2.47 -14.97
CA LYS A 442 -21.51 3.56 -15.48
C LYS A 442 -20.21 3.65 -14.68
N PHE A 443 -19.12 4.02 -15.33
CA PHE A 443 -17.87 4.39 -14.66
C PHE A 443 -17.92 5.88 -14.34
N THR A 444 -18.11 6.22 -13.07
CA THR A 444 -18.31 7.60 -12.59
C THR A 444 -17.06 8.20 -11.94
N GLY A 445 -15.92 7.48 -12.02
CA GLY A 445 -14.61 7.94 -11.57
C GLY A 445 -13.82 8.59 -12.71
N TRP A 446 -13.11 9.68 -12.42
CA TRP A 446 -12.36 10.45 -13.41
C TRP A 446 -10.94 10.69 -12.91
N ASP A 447 -9.96 10.61 -13.82
CA ASP A 447 -8.56 10.78 -13.50
C ASP A 447 -8.06 12.17 -13.91
N ARG A 448 -7.11 12.71 -13.15
CA ARG A 448 -6.32 13.89 -13.53
C ARG A 448 -4.87 13.73 -13.07
N TYR A 449 -3.94 14.20 -13.91
CA TYR A 449 -2.57 14.47 -13.48
C TYR A 449 -2.52 15.86 -12.87
N ARG A 450 -1.61 16.04 -11.90
CA ARG A 450 -1.12 17.37 -11.53
C ARG A 450 -0.34 17.94 -12.71
N ALA A 451 -0.60 19.18 -13.08
CA ALA A 451 0.13 19.86 -14.14
C ALA A 451 1.54 20.23 -13.65
N ASN A 452 2.55 19.87 -14.44
CA ASN A 452 3.94 20.22 -14.20
C ASN A 452 4.64 20.49 -15.55
N ALA A 453 5.80 21.16 -15.51
CA ALA A 453 6.50 21.58 -16.73
C ALA A 453 7.00 20.41 -17.60
N ALA A 454 7.29 19.25 -17.01
CA ALA A 454 7.67 18.06 -17.78
C ALA A 454 6.48 17.53 -18.59
N LEU A 455 5.32 17.46 -17.95
CA LEU A 455 4.08 17.02 -18.60
C LEU A 455 3.61 18.01 -19.66
N GLU A 456 3.78 19.31 -19.42
CA GLU A 456 3.53 20.38 -20.41
C GLU A 456 4.38 20.16 -21.65
N ALA A 457 5.70 20.13 -21.47
CA ALA A 457 6.66 19.95 -22.56
C ALA A 457 6.43 18.63 -23.31
N ALA A 458 6.15 17.54 -22.60
CA ALA A 458 5.86 16.25 -23.21
C ALA A 458 4.57 16.27 -24.03
N SER A 459 3.53 16.95 -23.53
CA SER A 459 2.23 17.07 -24.23
C SER A 459 2.33 17.89 -25.51
N GLU A 460 3.20 18.90 -25.54
CA GLU A 460 3.43 19.73 -26.73
C GLU A 460 4.38 19.06 -27.73
N ALA A 461 5.45 18.42 -27.24
CA ALA A 461 6.49 17.85 -28.09
C ALA A 461 6.04 16.55 -28.79
N SER A 462 5.35 15.65 -28.09
CA SER A 462 4.88 14.40 -28.67
C SER A 462 3.70 13.81 -27.88
N TYR A 463 2.51 14.37 -28.11
CA TYR A 463 1.29 13.92 -27.41
C TYR A 463 1.00 12.43 -27.62
N ASP A 464 1.11 11.91 -28.84
CA ASP A 464 0.83 10.50 -29.14
C ASP A 464 1.75 9.56 -28.37
N SER A 465 3.03 9.91 -28.25
CA SER A 465 4.00 9.15 -27.47
C SER A 465 3.68 9.25 -25.98
N LEU A 466 3.27 10.42 -25.48
CA LEU A 466 2.84 10.59 -24.09
C LEU A 466 1.58 9.77 -23.78
N VAL A 467 0.63 9.69 -24.72
CA VAL A 467 -0.57 8.84 -24.61
C VAL A 467 -0.18 7.37 -24.52
N ALA A 468 0.67 6.91 -25.43
CA ALA A 468 1.13 5.53 -25.53
C ALA A 468 2.00 5.07 -24.35
N THR A 469 2.62 5.99 -23.63
CA THR A 469 3.62 5.64 -22.59
C THR A 469 3.19 5.97 -21.17
N LEU A 470 2.37 7.00 -20.97
CA LEU A 470 2.00 7.47 -19.63
C LEU A 470 0.49 7.62 -19.43
N ILE A 471 -0.25 8.23 -20.36
CA ILE A 471 -1.66 8.59 -20.11
C ILE A 471 -2.58 7.37 -20.13
N THR A 472 -2.60 6.62 -21.24
CA THR A 472 -3.44 5.42 -21.40
C THR A 472 -2.62 4.15 -21.54
N ALA A 473 -1.30 4.29 -21.71
CA ALA A 473 -0.36 3.21 -22.00
C ALA A 473 -0.77 2.40 -23.25
N SER A 474 -1.45 3.04 -24.20
CA SER A 474 -2.04 2.44 -25.40
C SER A 474 -2.05 3.45 -26.56
N GLU A 475 -2.33 3.00 -27.78
CA GLU A 475 -2.51 3.89 -28.93
C GLU A 475 -3.84 4.67 -28.89
N HIS A 476 -4.69 4.42 -27.89
CA HIS A 476 -6.00 5.05 -27.77
C HIS A 476 -5.94 6.31 -26.90
N TYR A 477 -6.50 7.39 -27.43
CA TYR A 477 -6.60 8.66 -26.71
C TYR A 477 -7.48 8.55 -25.47
N PRO A 478 -7.19 9.34 -24.42
CA PRO A 478 -8.08 9.47 -23.27
C PRO A 478 -9.41 10.11 -23.69
N VAL A 479 -10.49 9.77 -22.99
CA VAL A 479 -11.85 10.29 -23.24
C VAL A 479 -12.21 11.29 -22.16
N GLY A 480 -12.67 12.48 -22.57
CA GLY A 480 -13.08 13.56 -21.69
C GLY A 480 -14.51 13.39 -21.13
N VAL A 481 -14.90 14.30 -20.25
CA VAL A 481 -16.22 14.33 -19.60
C VAL A 481 -17.40 14.46 -20.55
N ASP A 482 -17.17 14.95 -21.77
CA ASP A 482 -18.17 15.05 -22.82
C ASP A 482 -18.30 13.77 -23.65
N GLY A 483 -17.56 12.72 -23.30
CA GLY A 483 -17.53 11.43 -23.99
C GLY A 483 -16.70 11.42 -25.27
N LYS A 484 -15.91 12.47 -25.55
CA LYS A 484 -15.07 12.54 -26.76
C LYS A 484 -13.60 12.27 -26.44
N ALA A 485 -12.91 11.69 -27.41
CA ALA A 485 -11.45 11.55 -27.35
C ALA A 485 -10.77 12.92 -27.29
N ILE A 486 -9.78 13.06 -26.40
CA ILE A 486 -8.93 14.24 -26.28
C ILE A 486 -7.70 13.98 -27.16
N THR A 487 -7.74 14.50 -28.39
CA THR A 487 -6.77 14.17 -29.44
C THR A 487 -5.60 15.15 -29.54
N THR A 488 -5.53 16.17 -28.68
CA THR A 488 -4.41 17.12 -28.68
C THR A 488 -3.83 17.28 -27.28
N GLY A 489 -2.50 17.45 -27.21
CA GLY A 489 -1.80 17.69 -25.95
C GLY A 489 -2.24 18.97 -25.25
N LYS A 490 -2.58 20.01 -26.02
CA LYS A 490 -3.11 21.27 -25.50
C LYS A 490 -4.44 21.09 -24.78
N ASP A 491 -5.39 20.36 -25.38
CA ASP A 491 -6.70 20.13 -24.76
C ASP A 491 -6.57 19.21 -23.52
N PHE A 492 -5.63 18.27 -23.55
CA PHE A 492 -5.32 17.41 -22.41
C PHE A 492 -4.67 18.19 -21.26
N PHE A 493 -3.62 18.96 -21.53
CA PHE A 493 -2.85 19.66 -20.50
C PHE A 493 -3.62 20.85 -19.90
N GLY A 494 -4.28 21.65 -20.74
CA GLY A 494 -5.19 22.70 -20.30
C GLY A 494 -4.82 24.12 -20.74
N PRO A 495 -5.16 25.14 -19.93
CA PRO A 495 -5.15 25.12 -18.47
C PRO A 495 -6.45 24.66 -17.79
N TYR A 496 -6.32 23.91 -16.69
CA TYR A 496 -7.41 23.63 -15.74
C TYR A 496 -6.96 23.79 -14.30
N THR A 497 -7.90 24.19 -13.42
CA THR A 497 -7.63 24.37 -11.99
C THR A 497 -8.68 23.69 -11.12
N VAL A 498 -8.23 23.04 -10.05
CA VAL A 498 -9.09 22.42 -9.04
C VAL A 498 -8.50 22.70 -7.67
N LYS A 499 -9.27 23.31 -6.77
CA LYS A 499 -8.85 23.56 -5.37
C LYS A 499 -7.47 24.24 -5.22
N GLY A 500 -7.11 25.13 -6.14
CA GLY A 500 -5.84 25.85 -6.11
C GLY A 500 -4.66 25.12 -6.78
N GLU A 501 -4.88 23.90 -7.27
CA GLU A 501 -3.91 23.11 -8.02
C GLU A 501 -4.16 23.23 -9.54
N ASN A 502 -3.09 23.36 -10.32
CA ASN A 502 -3.15 23.22 -11.77
C ASN A 502 -3.17 21.73 -12.13
N VAL A 503 -4.11 21.33 -12.98
CA VAL A 503 -4.34 19.92 -13.33
C VAL A 503 -4.60 19.77 -14.82
N THR A 504 -4.43 18.56 -15.36
CA THR A 504 -4.87 18.21 -16.71
C THR A 504 -6.39 18.12 -16.80
N ALA A 505 -6.94 17.96 -18.01
CA ALA A 505 -8.35 17.61 -18.22
C ALA A 505 -8.75 16.37 -17.40
N ALA A 506 -10.00 16.32 -16.94
CA ALA A 506 -10.56 15.10 -16.39
C ALA A 506 -10.76 14.10 -17.53
N PHE A 507 -10.25 12.89 -17.35
CA PHE A 507 -10.34 11.87 -18.36
C PHE A 507 -10.63 10.48 -17.81
N GLN A 508 -11.00 9.58 -18.70
CA GLN A 508 -10.99 8.14 -18.52
C GLN A 508 -10.24 7.49 -19.67
N ILE A 509 -9.68 6.30 -19.45
CA ILE A 509 -9.29 5.43 -20.57
C ILE A 509 -10.56 5.00 -21.29
N ASP A 510 -10.55 5.05 -22.63
CA ASP A 510 -11.67 4.59 -23.45
C ASP A 510 -12.02 3.13 -23.10
N LYS A 511 -13.26 2.93 -22.66
CA LYS A 511 -13.76 1.61 -22.25
C LYS A 511 -14.22 0.78 -23.44
N THR A 512 -14.41 1.39 -24.59
CA THR A 512 -14.93 0.70 -25.78
C THR A 512 -13.88 -0.08 -26.56
N VAL A 513 -12.61 0.23 -26.33
CA VAL A 513 -11.47 -0.37 -27.01
C VAL A 513 -10.85 -1.51 -26.17
N PRO A 514 -10.24 -2.51 -26.82
CA PRO A 514 -9.50 -3.54 -26.10
C PRO A 514 -8.21 -2.96 -25.51
N TRP A 515 -7.90 -3.36 -24.29
CA TRP A 515 -6.64 -3.03 -23.62
C TRP A 515 -5.50 -3.95 -24.09
N GLU A 516 -5.82 -5.07 -24.75
CA GLU A 516 -4.84 -5.96 -25.38
C GLU A 516 -5.43 -6.43 -26.72
N PRO A 517 -5.11 -5.79 -27.86
CA PRO A 517 -5.73 -6.14 -29.13
C PRO A 517 -5.47 -7.58 -29.58
N SER A 518 -4.37 -8.21 -29.14
CA SER A 518 -4.03 -9.59 -29.52
C SER A 518 -4.91 -10.65 -28.85
N ILE A 519 -5.61 -10.28 -27.77
CA ILE A 519 -6.54 -11.12 -27.02
C ILE A 519 -7.73 -10.22 -26.67
N PRO A 520 -8.91 -10.31 -27.32
CA PRO A 520 -9.98 -9.31 -27.27
C PRO A 520 -10.50 -9.07 -25.84
N ALA A 521 -9.78 -8.23 -25.10
CA ALA A 521 -9.90 -8.04 -23.67
C ALA A 521 -10.18 -6.56 -23.43
N TYR A 522 -11.35 -6.27 -22.88
CA TYR A 522 -11.93 -4.92 -22.83
C TYR A 522 -12.08 -4.41 -21.41
N LEU A 523 -11.66 -3.15 -21.17
CA LEU A 523 -11.76 -2.52 -19.85
C LEU A 523 -13.21 -2.48 -19.35
N ASN A 524 -14.16 -2.53 -20.27
CA ASN A 524 -15.59 -2.60 -20.03
C ASN A 524 -16.11 -3.96 -19.51
N GLY A 525 -15.27 -4.97 -19.32
CA GLY A 525 -15.75 -6.31 -18.94
C GLY A 525 -15.94 -7.24 -20.14
N PHE A 526 -16.37 -6.69 -21.26
CA PHE A 526 -16.77 -7.41 -22.46
C PHE A 526 -16.62 -6.48 -23.66
N ASP A 527 -16.52 -7.07 -24.84
CA ASP A 527 -16.58 -6.32 -26.09
C ASP A 527 -17.94 -5.59 -26.17
N PRO A 528 -17.98 -4.24 -26.22
CA PRO A 528 -19.23 -3.49 -26.31
C PRO A 528 -20.09 -3.84 -27.53
N GLU A 529 -19.52 -4.41 -28.59
CA GLU A 529 -20.26 -4.90 -29.75
C GLU A 529 -20.95 -6.26 -29.50
N THR A 530 -20.57 -6.94 -28.41
CA THR A 530 -21.16 -8.20 -27.97
C THR A 530 -22.08 -8.01 -26.76
N LYS A 531 -22.83 -9.06 -26.40
CA LYS A 531 -23.66 -9.02 -25.18
C LYS A 531 -22.78 -9.08 -23.93
N PRO A 532 -23.17 -8.41 -22.82
CA PRO A 532 -22.54 -8.57 -21.53
C PRO A 532 -22.43 -10.04 -21.12
N LEU A 533 -21.35 -10.40 -20.41
CA LEU A 533 -21.15 -11.76 -19.89
C LEU A 533 -22.21 -12.18 -18.85
N VAL A 534 -22.86 -11.20 -18.24
CA VAL A 534 -23.99 -11.32 -17.31
C VAL A 534 -25.08 -10.39 -17.82
N GLU A 535 -26.27 -10.90 -18.12
CA GLU A 535 -27.34 -10.08 -18.71
C GLU A 535 -28.00 -9.13 -17.70
N GLU A 536 -28.12 -9.55 -16.44
CA GLU A 536 -28.75 -8.78 -15.36
C GLU A 536 -27.94 -8.88 -14.07
N ALA A 537 -27.96 -7.82 -13.26
CA ALA A 537 -27.29 -7.77 -11.96
C ALA A 537 -27.62 -9.04 -11.13
N PRO A 538 -26.62 -9.80 -10.66
CA PRO A 538 -26.86 -11.08 -10.01
C PRO A 538 -27.47 -10.97 -8.61
N TRP A 539 -27.35 -9.81 -7.97
CA TRP A 539 -27.98 -9.44 -6.70
C TRP A 539 -28.52 -8.03 -6.79
N LYS A 540 -29.54 -7.73 -5.98
CA LYS A 540 -29.97 -6.34 -5.77
C LYS A 540 -28.97 -5.60 -4.89
N PRO A 541 -28.79 -4.27 -5.05
CA PRO A 541 -27.88 -3.50 -4.21
C PRO A 541 -28.09 -3.69 -2.69
N GLU A 542 -29.34 -3.75 -2.23
CA GLU A 542 -29.69 -3.95 -0.81
C GLU A 542 -29.28 -5.33 -0.24
N ASP A 543 -29.04 -6.30 -1.14
CA ASP A 543 -28.63 -7.68 -0.86
C ASP A 543 -27.12 -7.88 -0.91
N ILE A 544 -26.36 -6.80 -1.07
CA ILE A 544 -24.89 -6.80 -1.07
C ILE A 544 -24.36 -6.04 0.15
N LEU A 545 -23.36 -6.60 0.82
CA LEU A 545 -22.58 -5.92 1.86
C LEU A 545 -21.09 -6.02 1.52
N ILE A 546 -20.36 -4.91 1.61
CA ILE A 546 -18.89 -4.90 1.51
C ILE A 546 -18.30 -4.90 2.92
N VAL A 547 -17.36 -5.81 3.19
CA VAL A 547 -16.63 -5.91 4.46
C VAL A 547 -15.17 -5.55 4.23
N THR A 548 -14.63 -4.65 5.06
CA THR A 548 -13.22 -4.26 5.00
C THR A 548 -12.65 -4.11 6.41
N ASP A 549 -11.33 -4.06 6.52
CA ASP A 549 -10.58 -3.64 7.71
C ASP A 549 -9.93 -2.27 7.52
N GLY A 550 -10.46 -1.46 6.59
CA GLY A 550 -9.92 -0.15 6.21
C GLY A 550 -8.68 -0.17 5.32
N ILE A 551 -7.98 -1.31 5.16
CA ILE A 551 -6.76 -1.37 4.33
C ILE A 551 -7.04 -1.14 2.84
N CYS A 552 -8.29 -1.38 2.41
CA CYS A 552 -8.75 -1.22 1.04
C CYS A 552 -8.16 0.02 0.34
N ALA A 553 -7.24 -0.23 -0.60
CA ALA A 553 -6.42 0.76 -1.29
C ALA A 553 -6.47 0.58 -2.82
N SER A 554 -6.18 1.66 -3.55
CA SER A 554 -6.00 1.67 -5.01
C SER A 554 -7.21 1.02 -5.72
N ALA A 555 -7.00 -0.01 -6.55
CA ALA A 555 -8.07 -0.75 -7.23
C ALA A 555 -9.22 -1.22 -6.30
N CYS A 556 -8.93 -1.56 -5.03
CA CYS A 556 -9.96 -1.89 -4.04
C CYS A 556 -10.86 -0.67 -3.74
N GLY A 557 -10.23 0.50 -3.54
CA GLY A 557 -10.93 1.77 -3.35
C GLY A 557 -11.76 2.17 -4.58
N ILE A 558 -11.27 1.88 -5.79
CA ILE A 558 -12.02 2.12 -7.04
C ILE A 558 -13.28 1.25 -7.09
N LEU A 559 -13.15 -0.07 -6.90
CA LEU A 559 -14.32 -0.97 -6.92
C LEU A 559 -15.32 -0.63 -5.81
N THR A 560 -14.83 -0.46 -4.57
CA THR A 560 -15.68 -0.08 -3.44
C THR A 560 -16.37 1.26 -3.67
N GLY A 561 -15.64 2.25 -4.21
CA GLY A 561 -16.17 3.56 -4.58
C GLY A 561 -17.27 3.49 -5.64
N LEU A 562 -17.08 2.70 -6.70
CA LEU A 562 -18.10 2.50 -7.74
C LEU A 562 -19.37 1.83 -7.16
N LEU A 563 -19.20 0.77 -6.37
CA LEU A 563 -20.31 0.03 -5.76
C LEU A 563 -21.11 0.90 -4.77
N THR A 564 -20.41 1.65 -3.92
CA THR A 564 -21.04 2.50 -2.90
C THR A 564 -21.69 3.73 -3.51
N ARG A 565 -21.02 4.46 -4.42
CA ARG A 565 -21.51 5.74 -4.94
C ARG A 565 -22.59 5.59 -6.02
N ASN A 566 -22.52 4.53 -6.83
CA ASN A 566 -23.51 4.32 -7.91
C ASN A 566 -24.74 3.51 -7.46
N TYR A 567 -24.57 2.65 -6.45
CA TYR A 567 -25.62 1.71 -6.03
C TYR A 567 -25.98 1.79 -4.55
N ASN A 568 -25.35 2.68 -3.77
CA ASN A 568 -25.57 2.79 -2.32
C ASN A 568 -25.35 1.48 -1.56
N ILE A 569 -24.46 0.61 -2.05
CA ILE A 569 -24.11 -0.65 -1.36
C ILE A 569 -23.51 -0.32 0.01
N ARG A 570 -24.03 -0.99 1.05
CA ARG A 570 -23.62 -0.75 2.44
C ARG A 570 -22.23 -1.35 2.72
N THR A 571 -21.48 -0.69 3.58
CA THR A 571 -20.13 -1.09 4.00
C THR A 571 -20.03 -1.35 5.51
N LEU A 572 -19.22 -2.32 5.89
CA LEU A 572 -18.88 -2.67 7.26
C LEU A 572 -17.36 -2.63 7.44
N ALA A 573 -16.86 -1.73 8.32
CA ALA A 573 -15.45 -1.65 8.68
C ALA A 573 -15.15 -2.40 9.98
N LEU A 574 -14.03 -3.13 10.00
CA LEU A 574 -13.57 -3.95 11.12
C LEU A 574 -12.34 -3.36 11.79
N GLY A 575 -12.31 -3.34 13.13
CA GLY A 575 -11.15 -2.95 13.92
C GLY A 575 -11.01 -1.44 14.11
N GLY A 576 -9.78 -0.94 13.99
CA GLY A 576 -9.36 0.43 14.23
C GLY A 576 -8.98 0.71 15.68
N ARG A 577 -8.66 1.99 15.98
CA ARG A 577 -8.36 2.47 17.33
C ARG A 577 -9.57 2.29 18.24
N PRO A 578 -9.40 2.09 19.56
CA PRO A 578 -10.51 1.90 20.49
C PRO A 578 -11.30 3.19 20.70
N LEU A 579 -12.19 3.49 19.75
CA LEU A 579 -13.05 4.68 19.67
C LEU A 579 -14.50 4.29 19.34
N ASP A 580 -15.47 4.88 20.03
CA ASP A 580 -16.90 4.74 19.73
C ASP A 580 -17.32 5.71 18.60
N HIS A 581 -16.65 5.59 17.45
CA HIS A 581 -16.84 6.42 16.26
C HIS A 581 -16.72 5.61 14.98
N ALA A 582 -17.22 6.18 13.87
CA ALA A 582 -17.09 5.60 12.55
C ALA A 582 -15.62 5.44 12.12
N MET A 583 -15.41 4.47 11.23
CA MET A 583 -14.14 4.19 10.54
C MET A 583 -14.43 4.15 9.05
N GLN A 584 -13.48 4.54 8.19
CA GLN A 584 -13.66 4.43 6.75
C GLN A 584 -13.57 2.98 6.27
N ALA A 585 -14.38 2.62 5.27
CA ALA A 585 -14.24 1.33 4.59
C ALA A 585 -13.00 1.31 3.67
N MET A 586 -12.66 2.47 3.10
CA MET A 586 -11.50 2.71 2.24
C MET A 586 -10.56 3.68 2.95
N GLY A 587 -9.65 3.13 3.76
CA GLY A 587 -8.66 3.90 4.50
C GLY A 587 -7.28 3.91 3.84
N GLY A 588 -7.03 3.05 2.85
CA GLY A 588 -5.80 3.08 2.06
C GLY A 588 -5.75 4.24 1.07
N VAL A 589 -4.67 4.29 0.27
CA VAL A 589 -4.53 5.27 -0.82
C VAL A 589 -5.70 5.15 -1.80
N LYS A 590 -6.30 6.26 -2.23
CA LYS A 590 -7.38 6.32 -3.23
C LYS A 590 -6.95 6.92 -4.57
N GLY A 591 -5.66 7.20 -4.75
CA GLY A 591 -5.05 7.52 -6.04
C GLY A 591 -5.20 6.37 -7.02
N THR A 592 -5.29 6.69 -8.31
CA THR A 592 -5.71 5.74 -9.36
C THR A 592 -4.55 5.22 -10.21
N LEU A 593 -3.36 5.78 -10.05
CA LEU A 593 -2.13 5.28 -10.67
C LEU A 593 -0.91 5.50 -9.78
N LEU A 594 -0.15 4.42 -9.62
CA LEU A 594 1.20 4.41 -9.09
C LEU A 594 2.15 4.27 -10.28
N ASN A 595 3.16 5.12 -10.35
CA ASN A 595 4.32 4.91 -11.22
C ASN A 595 5.57 4.76 -10.37
N PHE A 596 6.43 3.81 -10.76
CA PHE A 596 7.80 3.86 -10.29
C PHE A 596 8.53 5.01 -10.98
N ASN A 597 9.55 5.55 -10.31
CA ASN A 597 10.37 6.61 -10.87
C ASN A 597 10.97 6.22 -12.23
N GLN A 598 11.34 4.94 -12.39
CA GLN A 598 11.88 4.42 -13.65
C GLN A 598 10.83 4.41 -14.78
N ASP A 599 9.55 4.17 -14.49
CA ASP A 599 8.49 4.19 -15.51
C ASP A 599 8.34 5.60 -16.09
N ILE A 600 8.44 6.62 -15.24
CA ILE A 600 8.37 8.03 -15.66
C ILE A 600 9.59 8.39 -16.52
N VAL A 601 10.79 8.01 -16.08
CA VAL A 601 12.04 8.21 -16.85
C VAL A 601 11.93 7.55 -18.23
N SER A 602 11.46 6.30 -18.29
CA SER A 602 11.26 5.59 -19.54
C SER A 602 10.19 6.23 -20.43
N ALA A 603 9.09 6.69 -19.85
CA ALA A 603 8.05 7.41 -20.60
C ALA A 603 8.59 8.71 -21.21
N MET A 604 9.34 9.52 -20.45
CA MET A 604 9.92 10.76 -20.97
C MET A 604 10.98 10.51 -22.05
N ALA A 605 11.77 9.43 -21.93
CA ALA A 605 12.69 9.02 -22.99
C ALA A 605 11.95 8.65 -24.28
N LEU A 606 10.84 7.91 -24.18
CA LEU A 606 10.03 7.53 -25.33
C LEU A 606 9.30 8.73 -25.97
N VAL A 607 8.87 9.71 -25.17
CA VAL A 607 8.37 10.99 -25.69
C VAL A 607 9.43 11.70 -26.52
N ARG A 608 10.67 11.74 -26.03
CA ARG A 608 11.80 12.33 -26.75
C ARG A 608 12.13 11.57 -28.03
N ASP A 609 12.09 10.24 -28.00
CA ASP A 609 12.28 9.41 -29.19
C ASP A 609 11.16 9.63 -30.22
N GLY A 610 9.92 9.79 -29.75
CA GLY A 610 8.75 10.08 -30.57
C GLY A 610 8.78 11.46 -31.22
N ALA A 611 9.42 12.46 -30.60
CA ALA A 611 9.71 13.75 -31.24
C ALA A 611 10.67 13.60 -32.45
N GLY A 612 11.46 12.52 -32.50
CA GLY A 612 12.30 12.17 -33.64
C GLY A 612 13.29 13.28 -34.02
N THR A 613 13.14 13.84 -35.21
CA THR A 613 13.98 14.94 -35.73
C THR A 613 13.24 16.28 -35.80
N ASP A 614 12.06 16.39 -35.19
CA ASP A 614 11.32 17.64 -35.12
C ASP A 614 12.08 18.65 -34.24
N LYS A 615 12.54 19.74 -34.85
CA LYS A 615 13.36 20.76 -34.19
C LYS A 615 12.57 21.56 -33.15
N GLU A 616 11.28 21.77 -33.37
CA GLU A 616 10.43 22.53 -32.46
C GLU A 616 10.16 21.69 -31.21
N ALA A 617 9.72 20.44 -31.39
CA ALA A 617 9.51 19.49 -30.30
C ALA A 617 10.78 19.25 -29.46
N LEU A 618 11.94 19.08 -30.11
CA LEU A 618 13.22 18.94 -29.41
C LEU A 618 13.65 20.22 -28.68
N SER A 619 13.31 21.40 -29.20
CA SER A 619 13.55 22.67 -28.52
C SER A 619 12.72 22.77 -27.24
N ILE A 620 11.42 22.44 -27.32
CA ILE A 620 10.51 22.43 -26.16
C ILE A 620 11.05 21.52 -25.05
N LEU A 621 11.43 20.29 -25.40
CA LEU A 621 12.01 19.35 -24.43
C LEU A 621 13.35 19.84 -23.86
N SER A 622 14.17 20.51 -24.67
CA SER A 622 15.44 21.08 -24.23
C SER A 622 15.22 22.23 -23.24
N ASP A 623 14.26 23.11 -23.51
CA ASP A 623 13.92 24.25 -22.66
C ASP A 623 13.35 23.79 -21.31
N ALA A 624 12.63 22.67 -21.29
CA ALA A 624 12.09 22.05 -20.07
C ALA A 624 13.04 21.05 -19.38
N SER A 625 14.28 20.90 -19.85
CA SER A 625 15.19 19.82 -19.41
C SER A 625 15.43 19.74 -17.90
N ALA A 626 15.40 20.87 -17.18
CA ALA A 626 15.53 20.89 -15.72
C ALA A 626 14.33 20.26 -14.99
N SER A 627 13.16 20.20 -15.62
CA SER A 627 11.94 19.57 -15.08
C SER A 627 11.75 18.13 -15.55
N ILE A 628 12.53 17.66 -16.53
CA ILE A 628 12.44 16.30 -17.04
C ILE A 628 13.34 15.38 -16.17
N PRO A 629 12.79 14.28 -15.61
CA PRO A 629 13.58 13.32 -14.86
C PRO A 629 14.82 12.81 -15.62
N SER A 630 15.96 12.82 -14.92
CA SER A 630 17.23 12.34 -15.48
C SER A 630 17.21 10.83 -15.70
N ALA A 631 17.73 10.38 -16.83
CA ALA A 631 17.97 8.95 -17.11
C ALA A 631 19.22 8.39 -16.41
N SER A 632 19.94 9.23 -15.65
CA SER A 632 21.10 8.78 -14.87
C SER A 632 20.66 7.98 -13.64
N ASN A 633 21.57 7.16 -13.12
CA ASN A 633 21.36 6.54 -11.81
C ASN A 633 21.24 7.62 -10.72
N PRO A 634 20.46 7.37 -9.65
CA PRO A 634 20.37 8.30 -8.55
C PRO A 634 21.76 8.51 -7.90
N PRO A 635 22.13 9.74 -7.50
CA PRO A 635 23.45 10.03 -6.92
C PRO A 635 23.76 9.26 -5.64
N LEU A 636 22.70 8.89 -4.89
CA LEU A 636 22.68 7.96 -3.78
C LEU A 636 21.58 6.93 -4.04
N LEU A 637 21.90 5.65 -3.88
CA LEU A 637 21.00 4.56 -4.23
C LEU A 637 19.80 4.49 -3.28
N PRO A 638 18.62 4.13 -3.80
CA PRO A 638 17.54 3.60 -2.98
C PRO A 638 17.62 2.07 -2.88
N LEU A 639 17.09 1.49 -1.80
CA LEU A 639 16.95 0.03 -1.64
C LEU A 639 15.54 -0.34 -1.13
N PRO A 640 14.84 -1.32 -1.72
CA PRO A 640 15.20 -2.10 -2.91
C PRO A 640 14.78 -1.44 -4.25
N ASN A 641 13.91 -0.42 -4.21
CA ASN A 641 13.22 0.12 -5.40
C ASN A 641 13.60 1.58 -5.67
N ALA A 642 13.55 2.02 -6.93
CA ALA A 642 13.93 3.36 -7.40
C ALA A 642 13.10 4.55 -6.86
N GLY A 643 12.12 4.30 -5.98
CA GLY A 643 11.09 5.25 -5.56
C GLY A 643 9.83 5.18 -6.44
N ARG A 644 8.74 5.77 -5.95
CA ARG A 644 7.42 5.78 -6.61
C ARG A 644 6.60 7.01 -6.25
N VAL A 645 5.68 7.37 -7.14
CA VAL A 645 4.73 8.47 -6.97
C VAL A 645 3.30 8.05 -7.33
N ASN A 646 2.35 8.74 -6.70
CA ASN A 646 0.94 8.70 -7.01
C ASN A 646 0.63 9.66 -8.15
N SER A 647 0.75 9.20 -9.39
CA SER A 647 0.66 10.07 -10.57
C SER A 647 -0.75 10.55 -10.90
N LEU A 648 -1.78 9.80 -10.50
CA LEU A 648 -3.18 10.15 -10.79
C LEU A 648 -4.03 10.26 -9.55
N ASN A 649 -4.73 11.41 -9.47
CA ASN A 649 -5.80 11.62 -8.54
C ASN A 649 -7.14 11.18 -9.15
N GLY A 650 -7.89 10.40 -8.38
CA GLY A 650 -9.28 10.06 -8.70
C GLY A 650 -10.25 11.14 -8.24
N TYR A 651 -11.24 11.43 -9.09
CA TYR A 651 -12.37 12.31 -8.82
C TYR A 651 -13.67 11.57 -9.08
N THR A 652 -14.77 12.08 -8.53
CA THR A 652 -16.11 11.55 -8.84
C THR A 652 -16.86 12.55 -9.71
N GLU A 653 -17.73 12.04 -10.58
CA GLU A 653 -18.52 12.83 -11.52
C GLU A 653 -19.31 13.97 -10.84
N ASP A 654 -19.84 13.71 -9.65
CA ASP A 654 -20.59 14.68 -8.83
C ASP A 654 -19.70 15.76 -8.17
N ASN A 655 -18.37 15.60 -8.19
CA ASN A 655 -17.44 16.49 -7.48
C ASN A 655 -16.14 16.78 -8.25
N LEU A 656 -16.20 16.90 -9.58
CA LEU A 656 -15.03 17.16 -10.44
C LEU A 656 -14.31 18.50 -10.17
N LYS A 657 -14.95 19.45 -9.47
CA LYS A 657 -14.37 20.73 -9.04
C LYS A 657 -13.96 20.75 -7.57
N GLY A 658 -14.21 19.64 -6.86
CA GLY A 658 -13.89 19.47 -5.44
C GLY A 658 -12.51 18.90 -5.21
N TYR A 659 -12.30 18.32 -4.03
CA TYR A 659 -11.07 17.58 -3.74
C TYR A 659 -11.11 16.18 -4.38
N PRO A 660 -9.95 15.63 -4.75
CA PRO A 660 -9.88 14.24 -5.19
C PRO A 660 -10.30 13.30 -4.06
N VAL A 661 -10.73 12.09 -4.42
CA VAL A 661 -11.27 11.12 -3.46
C VAL A 661 -10.30 10.78 -2.34
N GLN A 662 -9.00 10.91 -2.61
CA GLN A 662 -7.88 10.84 -1.68
C GLN A 662 -8.11 11.65 -0.38
N PHE A 663 -8.69 12.85 -0.48
CA PHE A 663 -8.88 13.76 0.65
C PHE A 663 -10.32 13.79 1.17
N ARG A 664 -11.19 12.92 0.66
CA ARG A 664 -12.60 12.84 1.08
C ARG A 664 -12.77 11.80 2.17
N TYR A 665 -13.37 12.20 3.28
CA TYR A 665 -13.74 11.28 4.34
C TYR A 665 -15.01 10.51 3.98
N GLU A 666 -14.92 9.18 3.99
CA GLU A 666 -16.02 8.28 3.63
C GLU A 666 -16.19 7.20 4.70
N ALA A 667 -16.96 7.52 5.75
CA ALA A 667 -17.30 6.57 6.81
C ALA A 667 -17.98 5.31 6.24
N ALA A 668 -17.70 4.16 6.83
CA ALA A 668 -18.51 2.97 6.63
C ALA A 668 -19.93 3.15 7.20
N ASN A 669 -20.89 2.37 6.71
CA ASN A 669 -22.25 2.37 7.24
C ASN A 669 -22.34 1.78 8.65
N CYS A 670 -21.38 0.92 9.00
CA CYS A 670 -21.27 0.27 10.30
C CYS A 670 -19.80 0.01 10.62
N ARG A 671 -19.46 0.05 11.91
CA ARG A 671 -18.18 -0.43 12.42
C ARG A 671 -18.39 -1.57 13.42
N LEU A 672 -17.47 -2.53 13.42
CA LEU A 672 -17.30 -3.52 14.48
C LEU A 672 -15.84 -3.63 14.90
N PHE A 673 -15.60 -4.06 16.14
CA PHE A 673 -14.30 -4.52 16.60
C PHE A 673 -14.19 -6.04 16.45
N TYR A 674 -12.97 -6.55 16.32
CA TYR A 674 -12.74 -8.00 16.30
C TYR A 674 -13.05 -8.60 17.67
N THR A 675 -13.85 -9.67 17.69
CA THR A 675 -13.87 -10.61 18.81
C THR A 675 -12.76 -11.65 18.65
N GLN A 676 -12.46 -12.42 19.70
CA GLN A 676 -11.45 -13.48 19.63
C GLN A 676 -11.74 -14.48 18.50
N LEU A 677 -13.02 -14.86 18.35
CA LEU A 677 -13.45 -15.79 17.31
C LEU A 677 -13.31 -15.17 15.90
N MET A 678 -13.64 -13.89 15.75
CA MET A 678 -13.46 -13.17 14.48
C MET A 678 -11.98 -13.03 14.10
N ALA A 679 -11.10 -12.77 15.08
CA ALA A 679 -9.66 -12.66 14.85
C ALA A 679 -9.06 -13.99 14.32
N ALA A 680 -9.63 -15.12 14.76
CA ALA A 680 -9.19 -16.46 14.37
C ALA A 680 -9.88 -17.03 13.12
N SER A 681 -11.02 -16.46 12.69
CA SER A 681 -11.85 -17.07 11.63
C SER A 681 -12.56 -16.05 10.74
N PRO A 682 -12.27 -16.03 9.41
CA PRO A 682 -13.02 -15.19 8.48
C PRO A 682 -14.50 -15.61 8.39
N VAL A 683 -14.83 -16.88 8.63
CA VAL A 683 -16.23 -17.34 8.67
C VAL A 683 -17.00 -16.69 9.81
N ALA A 684 -16.38 -16.48 10.97
CA ALA A 684 -17.02 -15.79 12.08
C ALA A 684 -17.26 -14.31 11.76
N VAL A 685 -16.33 -13.67 11.04
CA VAL A 685 -16.52 -12.32 10.50
C VAL A 685 -17.72 -12.30 9.55
N TRP A 686 -17.81 -13.21 8.58
CA TRP A 686 -18.89 -13.23 7.61
C TRP A 686 -20.26 -13.47 8.24
N ARG A 687 -20.35 -14.35 9.26
CA ARG A 687 -21.59 -14.56 10.01
C ARG A 687 -22.05 -13.30 10.74
N ARG A 688 -21.12 -12.63 11.41
CA ARG A 688 -21.39 -11.35 12.09
C ARG A 688 -21.80 -10.26 11.09
N ALA A 689 -21.12 -10.19 9.95
CA ALA A 689 -21.42 -9.25 8.89
C ALA A 689 -22.83 -9.45 8.30
N ARG A 690 -23.21 -10.71 8.04
CA ARG A 690 -24.60 -11.05 7.67
C ARG A 690 -25.56 -10.53 8.73
N GLY A 691 -25.33 -10.89 9.99
CA GLY A 691 -26.19 -10.50 11.10
C GLY A 691 -26.44 -9.00 11.17
N VAL A 692 -25.38 -8.19 10.99
CA VAL A 692 -25.49 -6.73 10.90
C VAL A 692 -26.31 -6.30 9.69
N ALA A 693 -26.03 -6.83 8.50
CA ALA A 693 -26.64 -6.36 7.27
C ALA A 693 -28.14 -6.66 7.16
N TRP A 694 -28.60 -7.80 7.69
CA TRP A 694 -29.96 -8.29 7.43
C TRP A 694 -30.71 -8.84 8.65
N ASN A 695 -30.10 -8.93 9.84
CA ASN A 695 -30.75 -9.46 11.06
C ASN A 695 -30.70 -8.51 12.26
N GLU A 696 -30.60 -7.20 12.02
CA GLU A 696 -30.65 -6.14 13.06
C GLU A 696 -29.57 -6.25 14.15
N GLU A 697 -28.45 -6.94 13.90
CA GLU A 697 -27.35 -6.95 14.86
C GLU A 697 -26.68 -5.57 14.95
N PRO A 698 -26.31 -5.11 16.16
CA PRO A 698 -25.87 -3.74 16.38
C PRO A 698 -24.43 -3.48 15.89
N CYS A 699 -24.19 -2.24 15.51
CA CYS A 699 -22.89 -1.63 15.26
C CYS A 699 -22.28 -1.05 16.55
N VAL A 700 -21.00 -0.70 16.49
CA VAL A 700 -20.35 0.12 17.54
C VAL A 700 -21.14 1.43 17.76
N PRO A 701 -21.39 1.87 19.00
CA PRO A 701 -22.05 3.14 19.27
C PRO A 701 -21.40 4.30 18.49
N GLY A 702 -22.22 5.19 17.91
CA GLY A 702 -21.71 6.34 17.15
C GLY A 702 -21.09 6.01 15.78
N SER A 703 -21.20 4.77 15.30
CA SER A 703 -20.64 4.34 14.00
C SER A 703 -21.67 4.10 12.89
N THR A 704 -22.94 4.40 13.12
CA THR A 704 -24.00 4.20 12.12
C THR A 704 -25.10 5.26 12.22
N THR A 705 -25.85 5.43 11.13
CA THR A 705 -27.01 6.32 11.05
C THR A 705 -28.34 5.61 11.38
N GLY A 706 -28.34 4.28 11.46
CA GLY A 706 -29.57 3.51 11.71
C GLY A 706 -30.07 3.61 13.14
N LYS A 707 -31.39 3.47 13.31
CA LYS A 707 -32.05 3.56 14.62
C LYS A 707 -31.63 2.40 15.52
N ASN A 708 -31.56 2.64 16.83
CA ASN A 708 -31.17 1.63 17.83
C ASN A 708 -29.78 0.99 17.57
N GLY A 709 -28.91 1.66 16.80
CA GLY A 709 -27.56 1.18 16.52
C GLY A 709 -27.47 0.10 15.44
N ILE A 710 -28.54 -0.14 14.68
CA ILE A 710 -28.49 -1.02 13.49
C ILE A 710 -27.85 -0.29 12.31
N ILE A 711 -27.31 -1.03 11.34
CA ILE A 711 -26.74 -0.44 10.12
C ILE A 711 -27.78 0.39 9.35
N GLY A 712 -27.43 1.63 9.01
CA GLY A 712 -28.24 2.51 8.16
C GLY A 712 -27.78 2.55 6.70
N ASP A 713 -28.68 2.98 5.82
CA ASP A 713 -28.38 3.09 4.37
C ASP A 713 -27.51 4.31 4.02
N LYS A 714 -27.38 5.26 4.95
CA LYS A 714 -26.53 6.44 4.80
C LYS A 714 -25.29 6.33 5.67
N THR A 715 -24.19 6.91 5.22
CA THR A 715 -22.95 7.04 5.97
C THR A 715 -23.01 8.23 6.92
N LEU A 716 -22.21 8.19 7.99
CA LEU A 716 -22.02 9.34 8.87
C LEU A 716 -21.17 10.39 8.17
N LYS A 717 -21.42 11.67 8.48
CA LYS A 717 -20.55 12.76 8.04
C LYS A 717 -19.23 12.73 8.82
N TYR A 718 -18.24 13.44 8.32
CA TYR A 718 -16.98 13.68 9.01
C TYR A 718 -17.19 14.19 10.45
N ASP A 719 -16.37 13.66 11.36
CA ASP A 719 -16.32 14.02 12.77
C ASP A 719 -14.85 14.22 13.17
N SER A 720 -14.51 15.38 13.73
CA SER A 720 -13.10 15.71 14.03
C SER A 720 -12.44 14.78 15.05
N ARG A 721 -13.23 14.02 15.83
CA ARG A 721 -12.72 13.03 16.79
C ARG A 721 -12.09 11.80 16.12
N VAL A 722 -12.33 11.58 14.82
CA VAL A 722 -11.70 10.49 14.07
C VAL A 722 -10.33 10.87 13.49
N ARG A 723 -9.87 12.12 13.63
CA ARG A 723 -8.51 12.50 13.24
C ARG A 723 -7.46 11.73 14.02
N SER A 724 -6.26 11.62 13.45
CA SER A 724 -5.11 11.06 14.14
C SER A 724 -4.80 11.85 15.41
N ARG A 725 -4.57 11.13 16.51
CA ARG A 725 -4.15 11.72 17.80
C ARG A 725 -2.64 11.63 17.99
N ALA A 726 -1.95 10.89 17.13
CA ALA A 726 -0.51 10.77 17.17
C ALA A 726 0.15 12.13 16.98
N SER A 727 1.31 12.29 17.61
CA SER A 727 2.18 13.45 17.46
C SER A 727 2.67 13.64 16.03
N GLY A 728 2.68 12.55 15.24
CA GLY A 728 3.09 12.51 13.85
C GLY A 728 4.60 12.46 13.70
N ILE A 729 5.05 12.25 12.46
CA ILE A 729 6.47 12.25 12.11
C ILE A 729 6.97 13.70 12.17
N LYS A 730 8.08 13.92 12.88
CA LYS A 730 8.75 15.23 12.91
C LYS A 730 9.78 15.29 11.80
N GLY A 731 9.84 16.41 11.10
CA GLY A 731 10.81 16.61 10.02
C GLY A 731 10.54 17.88 9.22
N PRO A 732 11.34 18.12 8.16
CA PRO A 732 11.10 19.16 7.18
C PRO A 732 9.70 19.07 6.55
N GLY A 733 9.12 20.19 6.14
CA GLY A 733 7.80 20.24 5.50
C GLY A 733 6.60 20.10 6.44
N MET A 734 6.82 19.68 7.69
CA MET A 734 5.74 19.56 8.67
C MET A 734 5.15 20.92 9.02
N LEU A 735 3.84 21.06 8.81
CA LEU A 735 3.10 22.29 9.09
C LEU A 735 2.75 22.37 10.58
N LYS A 736 2.84 23.58 11.15
CA LYS A 736 2.39 23.82 12.53
C LYS A 736 0.86 23.71 12.57
N LYS A 737 0.36 22.94 13.54
CA LYS A 737 -1.08 22.81 13.82
C LYS A 737 -1.72 24.13 14.21
#